data_AF-J0D188-F1
#
_entry.id   AF-J0D188-F1
#
_cell.length_a   1.000
_cell.length_b   1.000
_cell.length_c   1.000
_cell.angle_alpha   90.00
_cell.angle_beta   90.00
_cell.angle_gamma   90.00
#
_symmetry.space_group_name_H-M   'P 1'
#
loop_
_entity.id
_entity.type
_entity.pdbx_description
1 polymer ?
#
loop_
_entity_poly.entity_id
_entity_poly.type
_entity_poly.pdbx_seq_one_letter_code
_entity_poly.pdbx_strand_id
1 'polypeptide(L)'
;MEPYPPLSGDSPERHPTAYILDDDVLHLVCRHLYRLSPRTLKCVSVANKQLREAALPFLFRHVKVTGDWLESSAVLYRVNELGMARHVRHFELHVFVHTTTLQRRPPDGLPELLSYLLSDMRCLKHLSLDLPSYHAPLFGNQLRHDRLILRRVRNLTLAPYCEFAIYLCPNVLSVSTNERWVLDTRGNPAMRLFGAAGTSMTIVELAVHVDVWTVTLIEGNESRLGGSTPDNTVSLTSFSAACKALANVLIVTLKGGLKLEAAVSALSRWKRVEKLTIDCPRDLRPSRGQKQSEEMDKLADELLKMILSPPLLVPDELFADGGTVSPFSKATSSASDVLLACKRFMRVATPALYETVIIRTKAQASALQAALTRNPEFGRYVRRLRLEGAYGKQLAKIIPLMPHVSDFCFTLSVYSDDSLAALTTAFTKLQPIRVVLTLVDERRARNKMHATLVSMLCCAIPTWTKLRHFSYAFSSGIYSQCSRELTIADALANNRTVETVDVWNRYWTFGSMPIPVAALLRSASIRTIRLHSDNWGAGISKFMNNCPENVKCRLLFVGNGIGRDGEPECVISSVNPFYQPMQNASRDQRVAVWTRIVSFAVCRETPDPSPRTHSAYMMGFFGSYSSYVNSWFDAKFIDVPAARNFLLVSHEIYDAFLRALSRHLDIRYQASMEQWSSLLCTRPALASHVETLLLDAKSLTLDSDIGTLFQKTSSLRVLDLGALSPSSIYALGRISPEFGSSLRALTLSSRCSGDFDNWATLTFSADVFSGFVALERLEMNIQTPRFIATAPCDFLPNLKELYAQQAHPTFFATLSQFILPKLQVLKLYVPMRRADNFIKKHGPKLVRVETTIGFNQKNLDSCPNLEILDLSDYAQPSFAKSSHRRLQQVRLNWVISRQIGKYKQFCETISPKRFPGLREIVVAPKCEIWPAKERDVNKSSWPPLAEKLSEQGIILKDHSGCTWRPRMQLQ
;
A
#
# COMPACT_ATOMS: atom_id res chain seq x y z
N MET A 1 12.98 19.16 78.75
CA MET A 1 11.64 18.69 79.15
C MET A 1 11.10 17.89 77.99
N GLU A 2 10.86 16.61 78.25
CA GLU A 2 10.24 15.52 77.46
C GLU A 2 10.69 15.27 76.00
N PRO A 3 11.24 14.07 75.71
CA PRO A 3 11.42 13.56 74.35
C PRO A 3 10.21 12.70 73.91
N TYR A 4 9.82 12.83 72.64
CA TYR A 4 8.82 11.98 71.98
C TYR A 4 9.29 10.51 71.84
N PRO A 5 8.38 9.52 71.89
CA PRO A 5 8.71 8.10 71.82
C PRO A 5 8.94 7.61 70.38
N PRO A 6 9.61 6.46 70.18
CA PRO A 6 9.83 5.88 68.86
C PRO A 6 8.60 5.08 68.40
N LEU A 7 8.18 5.27 67.15
CA LEU A 7 7.21 4.41 66.48
C LEU A 7 7.94 3.21 65.88
N SER A 8 7.84 2.06 66.56
CA SER A 8 8.03 0.74 65.96
C SER A 8 6.74 0.34 65.23
N GLY A 9 6.87 -0.02 63.95
CA GLY A 9 5.78 -0.49 63.12
C GLY A 9 6.30 -1.45 62.06
N ASP A 10 6.57 -2.69 62.46
CA ASP A 10 6.76 -3.81 61.54
C ASP A 10 5.41 -4.15 60.90
N SER A 11 5.24 -3.78 59.63
CA SER A 11 4.18 -4.29 58.77
C SER A 11 4.70 -5.49 57.98
N PRO A 12 4.04 -6.66 58.01
CA PRO A 12 4.49 -7.82 57.26
C PRO A 12 4.15 -7.63 55.78
N GLU A 13 5.17 -7.58 54.92
CA GLU A 13 5.02 -7.67 53.47
C GLU A 13 4.39 -9.02 53.11
N ARG A 14 3.08 -9.02 52.85
CA ARG A 14 2.41 -10.14 52.17
C ARG A 14 2.74 -10.07 50.68
N HIS A 15 3.68 -10.90 50.24
CA HIS A 15 3.80 -11.23 48.82
C HIS A 15 2.50 -11.89 48.34
N PRO A 16 1.94 -11.47 47.18
CA PRO A 16 0.76 -12.11 46.62
C PRO A 16 1.13 -13.51 46.16
N THR A 17 0.57 -14.53 46.80
CA THR A 17 0.58 -15.91 46.32
C THR A 17 -0.08 -15.95 44.95
N ALA A 18 0.73 -16.15 43.91
CA ALA A 18 0.23 -16.36 42.55
C ALA A 18 -0.65 -17.63 42.54
N TYR A 19 -1.95 -17.46 42.29
CA TYR A 19 -2.86 -18.57 42.07
C TYR A 19 -2.40 -19.35 40.83
N ILE A 20 -1.84 -20.54 41.05
CA ILE A 20 -1.55 -21.49 39.98
C ILE A 20 -2.92 -21.98 39.46
N LEU A 21 -3.29 -21.56 38.26
CA LEU A 21 -4.46 -22.09 37.57
C LEU A 21 -4.20 -23.57 37.26
N ASP A 22 -5.18 -24.42 37.55
CA ASP A 22 -5.17 -25.84 37.22
C ASP A 22 -4.98 -26.04 35.69
N ASP A 23 -4.11 -26.98 35.31
CA ASP A 23 -3.79 -27.31 33.92
C ASP A 23 -5.05 -27.67 33.11
N ASP A 24 -6.06 -28.26 33.75
CA ASP A 24 -7.34 -28.59 33.11
C ASP A 24 -8.14 -27.32 32.74
N VAL A 25 -8.10 -26.30 33.59
CA VAL A 25 -8.74 -25.00 33.34
C VAL A 25 -8.02 -24.27 32.20
N LEU A 26 -6.68 -24.27 32.21
CA LEU A 26 -5.88 -23.70 31.13
C LEU A 26 -6.15 -24.39 29.79
N HIS A 27 -6.32 -25.72 29.79
CA HIS A 27 -6.64 -26.46 28.57
C HIS A 27 -8.05 -26.13 28.05
N LEU A 28 -9.04 -25.95 28.94
CA LEU A 28 -10.40 -25.54 28.59
C LEU A 28 -10.42 -24.11 27.99
N VAL A 29 -9.67 -23.19 28.60
CA VAL A 29 -9.50 -21.81 28.12
C VAL A 29 -8.85 -21.80 26.74
N CYS A 30 -7.74 -22.53 26.55
CA CYS A 30 -7.07 -22.63 25.26
C CYS A 30 -7.98 -23.22 24.18
N ARG A 31 -8.78 -24.24 24.51
CA ARG A 31 -9.78 -24.84 23.61
C ARG A 31 -10.85 -23.82 23.21
N HIS A 32 -11.32 -23.00 24.14
CA HIS A 32 -12.33 -21.99 23.86
C HIS A 32 -11.77 -20.86 22.99
N LEU A 33 -10.58 -20.35 23.33
CA LEU A 33 -9.87 -19.34 22.54
C LEU A 33 -9.55 -19.84 21.12
N TYR A 34 -9.15 -21.10 20.95
CA TYR A 34 -8.93 -21.70 19.64
C TYR A 34 -10.21 -21.74 18.79
N ARG A 35 -11.36 -22.05 19.41
CA ARG A 35 -12.67 -22.06 18.73
C ARG A 35 -13.10 -20.65 18.28
N LEU A 36 -12.77 -19.63 19.05
CA LEU A 36 -13.00 -18.23 18.66
C LEU A 36 -12.10 -17.83 17.49
N SER A 37 -10.79 -18.02 17.64
CA SER A 37 -9.81 -17.75 16.59
C SER A 37 -8.42 -18.32 16.98
N PRO A 38 -7.77 -19.12 16.11
CA PRO A 38 -6.39 -19.55 16.32
C PRO A 38 -5.40 -18.39 16.52
N ARG A 39 -5.68 -17.21 15.93
CA ARG A 39 -4.86 -16.00 16.14
C ARG A 39 -5.00 -15.45 17.56
N THR A 40 -6.22 -15.45 18.11
CA THR A 40 -6.46 -15.00 19.49
C THR A 40 -5.73 -15.89 20.48
N LEU A 41 -5.82 -17.21 20.31
CA LEU A 41 -5.05 -18.13 21.15
C LEU A 41 -3.54 -17.88 21.02
N LYS A 42 -3.03 -17.62 19.80
CA LYS A 42 -1.61 -17.30 19.59
C LYS A 42 -1.21 -16.05 20.37
N CYS A 43 -1.96 -14.95 20.27
CA CYS A 43 -1.66 -13.70 20.98
C CYS A 43 -1.67 -13.90 22.51
N VAL A 44 -2.67 -14.61 23.04
CA VAL A 44 -2.80 -14.86 24.48
C VAL A 44 -1.70 -15.82 24.99
N SER A 45 -1.30 -16.80 24.19
CA SER A 45 -0.25 -17.78 24.54
C SER A 45 1.14 -17.16 24.71
N VAL A 46 1.38 -15.94 24.20
CA VAL A 46 2.67 -15.27 24.36
C VAL A 46 2.80 -14.69 25.77
N ALA A 47 1.69 -14.34 26.42
CA ALA A 47 1.66 -13.62 27.69
C ALA A 47 2.13 -14.44 28.90
N ASN A 48 2.06 -15.78 28.85
CA ASN A 48 2.38 -16.64 29.99
C ASN A 48 2.88 -18.02 29.53
N LYS A 49 3.88 -18.57 30.24
CA LYS A 49 4.52 -19.86 29.91
C LYS A 49 3.57 -21.06 30.01
N GLN A 50 2.75 -21.14 31.06
CA GLN A 50 1.78 -22.24 31.24
C GLN A 50 0.67 -22.18 30.18
N LEU A 51 0.16 -20.98 29.87
CA LEU A 51 -0.77 -20.77 28.75
C LEU A 51 -0.13 -21.16 27.41
N ARG A 52 1.16 -20.87 27.22
CA ARG A 52 1.90 -21.29 26.03
C ARG A 52 1.91 -22.80 25.90
N GLU A 53 2.36 -23.49 26.94
CA GLU A 53 2.45 -24.95 26.98
C GLU A 53 1.08 -25.62 26.78
N ALA A 54 0.02 -25.11 27.44
CA ALA A 54 -1.35 -25.58 27.28
C ALA A 54 -1.94 -25.27 25.88
N ALA A 55 -1.50 -24.21 25.21
CA ALA A 55 -1.98 -23.81 23.88
C ALA A 55 -1.33 -24.58 22.73
N LEU A 56 -0.10 -25.10 22.90
CA LEU A 56 0.66 -25.76 21.84
C LEU A 56 -0.13 -26.87 21.12
N PRO A 57 -0.82 -27.80 21.80
CA PRO A 57 -1.59 -28.86 21.13
C PRO A 57 -2.73 -28.35 20.24
N PHE A 58 -3.25 -27.14 20.52
CA PHE A 58 -4.30 -26.52 19.73
C PHE A 58 -3.71 -25.72 18.56
N LEU A 59 -2.66 -24.93 18.81
CA LEU A 59 -2.02 -24.10 17.78
C LEU A 59 -1.38 -24.93 16.66
N PHE A 60 -0.83 -26.10 17.01
CA PHE A 60 -0.21 -27.02 16.05
C PHE A 60 -1.15 -28.13 15.56
N ARG A 61 -2.46 -28.03 15.88
CA ARG A 61 -3.45 -28.98 15.39
C ARG A 61 -3.57 -28.96 13.86
N HIS A 62 -3.36 -27.78 13.25
CA HIS A 62 -3.29 -27.56 11.81
C HIS A 62 -1.95 -26.92 11.47
N VAL A 63 -1.13 -27.63 10.71
CA VAL A 63 0.17 -27.15 10.26
C VAL A 63 0.13 -27.05 8.75
N LYS A 64 0.31 -25.83 8.23
CA LYS A 64 0.46 -25.55 6.81
C LYS A 64 1.87 -25.00 6.56
N VAL A 65 2.66 -25.73 5.80
CA VAL A 65 4.01 -25.33 5.36
C VAL A 65 3.91 -24.95 3.89
N THR A 66 4.13 -23.68 3.58
CA THR A 66 4.13 -23.14 2.21
C THR A 66 5.42 -22.38 1.96
N GLY A 67 6.14 -22.71 0.89
CA GLY A 67 7.37 -21.98 0.53
C GLY A 67 8.19 -22.71 -0.53
N ASP A 68 9.39 -22.23 -0.81
CA ASP A 68 10.35 -22.99 -1.61
C ASP A 68 10.98 -24.13 -0.78
N TRP A 69 11.95 -24.86 -1.35
CA TRP A 69 12.63 -25.96 -0.64
C TRP A 69 13.34 -25.50 0.64
N LEU A 70 13.99 -24.33 0.62
CA LEU A 70 14.75 -23.81 1.76
C LEU A 70 13.81 -23.36 2.87
N GLU A 71 12.75 -22.62 2.53
CA GLU A 71 11.74 -22.17 3.48
C GLU A 71 11.01 -23.35 4.11
N SER A 72 10.57 -24.32 3.30
CA SER A 72 9.85 -25.51 3.77
C SER A 72 10.73 -26.36 4.68
N SER A 73 12.00 -26.58 4.33
CA SER A 73 12.94 -27.31 5.17
C SER A 73 13.14 -26.63 6.53
N ALA A 74 13.34 -25.31 6.56
CA ALA A 74 13.53 -24.57 7.81
C ALA A 74 12.31 -24.66 8.73
N VAL A 75 11.09 -24.65 8.19
CA VAL A 75 9.87 -24.82 8.97
C VAL A 75 9.76 -26.25 9.50
N LEU A 76 10.04 -27.27 8.68
CA LEU A 76 9.98 -28.67 9.08
C LEU A 76 11.00 -29.00 10.18
N TYR A 77 12.24 -28.48 10.08
CA TYR A 77 13.23 -28.64 11.14
C TYR A 77 12.75 -28.03 12.47
N ARG A 78 12.08 -26.87 12.43
CA ARG A 78 11.51 -26.27 13.66
C ARG A 78 10.35 -27.07 14.22
N VAL A 79 9.46 -27.61 13.37
CA VAL A 79 8.37 -28.49 13.83
C VAL A 79 8.94 -29.72 14.53
N ASN A 80 10.05 -30.26 14.01
CA ASN A 80 10.77 -31.38 14.60
C ASN A 80 11.41 -31.02 15.96
N GLU A 81 12.22 -29.95 15.98
CA GLU A 81 12.95 -29.48 17.16
C GLU A 81 12.01 -29.19 18.34
N LEU A 82 10.82 -28.67 18.06
CA LEU A 82 9.83 -28.36 19.08
C LEU A 82 9.04 -29.59 19.57
N GLY A 83 9.22 -30.78 18.97
CA GLY A 83 8.45 -31.98 19.33
C GLY A 83 6.95 -31.83 19.10
N MET A 84 6.54 -30.99 18.14
CA MET A 84 5.14 -30.64 17.91
C MET A 84 4.41 -31.62 17.00
N ALA A 85 5.14 -32.48 16.29
CA ALA A 85 4.58 -33.43 15.31
C ALA A 85 3.47 -34.31 15.93
N ARG A 86 3.67 -34.84 17.14
CA ARG A 86 2.66 -35.64 17.86
C ARG A 86 1.29 -34.98 18.05
N HIS A 87 1.19 -33.65 17.98
CA HIS A 87 -0.07 -32.92 18.15
C HIS A 87 -0.78 -32.57 16.83
N VAL A 88 -0.12 -32.77 15.69
CA VAL A 88 -0.65 -32.42 14.37
C VAL A 88 -1.80 -33.35 13.98
N ARG A 89 -2.96 -32.77 13.62
CA ARG A 89 -4.12 -33.51 13.12
C ARG A 89 -4.39 -33.26 11.64
N HIS A 90 -3.98 -32.11 11.15
CA HIS A 90 -4.09 -31.72 9.76
C HIS A 90 -2.74 -31.14 9.34
N PHE A 91 -2.10 -31.76 8.36
CA PHE A 91 -0.82 -31.32 7.81
C PHE A 91 -0.96 -31.01 6.31
N GLU A 92 -0.54 -29.81 5.90
CA GLU A 92 -0.46 -29.39 4.51
C GLU A 92 0.97 -28.98 4.18
N LEU A 93 1.58 -29.60 3.18
CA LEU A 93 2.90 -29.23 2.66
C LEU A 93 2.77 -28.80 1.21
N HIS A 94 3.01 -27.51 0.96
CA HIS A 94 2.99 -26.89 -0.36
C HIS A 94 4.37 -26.33 -0.70
N VAL A 95 5.10 -27.03 -1.55
CA VAL A 95 6.40 -26.58 -2.02
C VAL A 95 6.28 -25.98 -3.42
N PHE A 96 6.62 -24.70 -3.55
CA PHE A 96 6.61 -24.00 -4.82
C PHE A 96 8.05 -23.82 -5.33
N VAL A 97 8.35 -24.36 -6.50
CA VAL A 97 9.62 -24.14 -7.17
C VAL A 97 9.35 -23.27 -8.39
N HIS A 98 9.97 -22.09 -8.45
CA HIS A 98 9.83 -21.19 -9.59
C HIS A 98 10.26 -21.88 -10.89
N THR A 99 9.63 -21.50 -12.01
CA THR A 99 9.89 -22.10 -13.33
C THR A 99 11.36 -22.04 -13.75
N THR A 100 12.08 -20.99 -13.34
CA THR A 100 13.52 -20.83 -13.59
C THR A 100 14.41 -21.68 -12.69
N THR A 101 13.86 -22.29 -11.64
CA THR A 101 14.58 -23.10 -10.64
C THR A 101 14.04 -24.53 -10.52
N LEU A 102 13.18 -24.99 -11.44
CA LEU A 102 12.60 -26.34 -11.48
C LEU A 102 13.63 -27.48 -11.42
N GLN A 103 14.91 -27.19 -11.69
CA GLN A 103 16.01 -28.15 -11.61
C GLN A 103 16.72 -28.21 -10.24
N ARG A 104 16.42 -27.31 -9.30
CA ARG A 104 17.04 -27.34 -7.98
C ARG A 104 16.50 -28.51 -7.18
N ARG A 105 17.39 -29.47 -6.88
CA ARG A 105 17.11 -30.59 -5.99
C ARG A 105 16.66 -30.09 -4.60
N PRO A 106 15.75 -30.81 -3.92
CA PRO A 106 15.48 -30.56 -2.51
C PRO A 106 16.77 -30.68 -1.69
N PRO A 107 16.93 -29.93 -0.59
CA PRO A 107 18.04 -30.09 0.35
C PRO A 107 18.21 -31.55 0.76
N ASP A 108 19.46 -32.01 0.83
CA ASP A 108 19.78 -33.36 1.30
C ASP A 108 19.20 -33.57 2.71
N GLY A 109 18.57 -34.73 2.93
CA GLY A 109 17.91 -35.04 4.20
C GLY A 109 16.45 -34.58 4.32
N LEU A 110 15.92 -33.79 3.39
CA LEU A 110 14.55 -33.29 3.47
C LEU A 110 13.48 -34.40 3.36
N PRO A 111 13.57 -35.36 2.40
CA PRO A 111 12.67 -36.52 2.36
C PRO A 111 12.70 -37.35 3.66
N GLU A 112 13.88 -37.56 4.22
CA GLU A 112 14.13 -38.30 5.46
C GLU A 112 13.50 -37.57 6.66
N LEU A 113 13.68 -36.25 6.74
CA LEU A 113 13.05 -35.41 7.76
C LEU A 113 11.53 -35.46 7.67
N LEU A 114 10.98 -35.37 6.45
CA LEU A 114 9.53 -35.44 6.25
C LEU A 114 8.99 -36.82 6.68
N SER A 115 9.69 -37.90 6.32
CA SER A 115 9.36 -39.26 6.73
C SER A 115 9.36 -39.41 8.25
N TYR A 116 10.42 -38.93 8.91
CA TYR A 116 10.54 -38.92 10.36
C TYR A 116 9.38 -38.14 11.01
N LEU A 117 9.09 -36.93 10.54
CA LEU A 117 8.01 -36.09 11.07
C LEU A 117 6.65 -36.77 10.93
N LEU A 118 6.33 -37.30 9.74
CA LEU A 118 5.05 -37.98 9.50
C LEU A 118 4.91 -39.23 10.38
N SER A 119 5.99 -39.93 10.69
CA SER A 119 5.99 -41.07 11.61
C SER A 119 5.63 -40.67 13.05
N ASP A 120 5.99 -39.45 13.48
CA ASP A 120 5.68 -38.93 14.80
C ASP A 120 4.28 -38.28 14.90
N MET A 121 3.63 -37.96 13.77
CA MET A 121 2.27 -37.39 13.73
C MET A 121 1.17 -38.43 14.03
N ARG A 122 1.16 -38.98 15.24
CA ARG A 122 0.22 -40.02 15.69
C ARG A 122 -1.25 -39.59 15.65
N CYS A 123 -1.56 -38.30 15.52
CA CYS A 123 -2.92 -37.78 15.48
C CYS A 123 -3.37 -37.32 14.07
N LEU A 124 -2.55 -37.54 13.04
CA LEU A 124 -2.81 -37.06 11.68
C LEU A 124 -4.06 -37.71 11.07
N LYS A 125 -5.03 -36.88 10.69
CA LYS A 125 -6.30 -37.27 10.05
C LYS A 125 -6.43 -36.76 8.62
N HIS A 126 -5.82 -35.62 8.30
CA HIS A 126 -5.78 -35.05 6.96
C HIS A 126 -4.33 -34.78 6.56
N LEU A 127 -3.94 -35.21 5.35
CA LEU A 127 -2.62 -35.00 4.78
C LEU A 127 -2.75 -34.42 3.37
N SER A 128 -2.19 -33.23 3.16
CA SER A 128 -2.08 -32.59 1.86
C SER A 128 -0.61 -32.52 1.42
N LEU A 129 -0.29 -33.08 0.26
CA LEU A 129 1.05 -33.08 -0.32
C LEU A 129 1.03 -32.43 -1.71
N ASP A 130 1.68 -31.28 -1.80
CA ASP A 130 1.86 -30.52 -3.02
C ASP A 130 3.36 -30.31 -3.27
N LEU A 131 3.95 -31.34 -3.91
CA LEU A 131 5.37 -31.41 -4.26
C LEU A 131 5.53 -31.16 -5.76
N PRO A 132 6.62 -30.50 -6.20
CA PRO A 132 6.99 -30.44 -7.60
C PRO A 132 7.11 -31.84 -8.20
N SER A 133 6.46 -32.06 -9.34
CA SER A 133 6.34 -33.38 -9.98
C SER A 133 7.68 -34.06 -10.27
N TYR A 134 8.71 -33.28 -10.59
CA TYR A 134 10.08 -33.76 -10.82
C TYR A 134 10.69 -34.47 -9.61
N HIS A 135 10.27 -34.08 -8.40
CA HIS A 135 10.85 -34.55 -7.14
C HIS A 135 9.90 -35.43 -6.34
N ALA A 136 8.61 -35.48 -6.65
CA ALA A 136 7.64 -36.34 -5.98
C ALA A 136 8.10 -37.83 -5.87
N PRO A 137 8.73 -38.46 -6.90
CA PRO A 137 9.24 -39.82 -6.78
C PRO A 137 10.34 -40.00 -5.71
N LEU A 138 11.18 -38.98 -5.47
CA LEU A 138 12.22 -39.04 -4.44
C LEU A 138 11.60 -39.18 -3.04
N PHE A 139 10.58 -38.37 -2.75
CA PHE A 139 9.83 -38.45 -1.50
C PHE A 139 9.08 -39.78 -1.39
N GLY A 140 8.44 -40.24 -2.48
CA GLY A 140 7.75 -41.52 -2.50
C GLY A 140 8.68 -42.72 -2.22
N ASN A 141 9.89 -42.71 -2.78
CA ASN A 141 10.88 -43.76 -2.54
C ASN A 141 11.36 -43.75 -1.09
N GLN A 142 11.65 -42.58 -0.52
CA GLN A 142 12.08 -42.46 0.87
C GLN A 142 11.01 -42.95 1.85
N LEU A 143 9.76 -42.51 1.69
CA LEU A 143 8.65 -42.88 2.58
C LEU A 143 8.35 -44.40 2.52
N ARG A 144 8.56 -45.02 1.34
CA ARG A 144 8.46 -46.49 1.19
C ARG A 144 9.66 -47.21 1.81
N HIS A 145 10.87 -46.69 1.64
CA HIS A 145 12.08 -47.24 2.24
C HIS A 145 11.95 -47.32 3.77
N ASP A 146 11.41 -46.26 4.38
CA ASP A 146 11.17 -46.17 5.81
C ASP A 146 9.93 -46.95 6.29
N ARG A 147 9.24 -47.64 5.37
CA ARG A 147 8.02 -48.43 5.64
C ARG A 147 6.95 -47.64 6.40
N LEU A 148 6.77 -46.36 6.07
CA LEU A 148 5.83 -45.48 6.77
C LEU A 148 4.38 -45.92 6.53
N ILE A 149 3.60 -46.05 7.62
CA ILE A 149 2.16 -46.37 7.56
C ILE A 149 1.35 -45.37 8.39
N LEU A 150 0.50 -44.58 7.74
CA LEU A 150 -0.31 -43.53 8.31
C LEU A 150 -1.76 -43.99 8.55
N ARG A 151 -1.94 -44.94 9.48
CA ARG A 151 -3.24 -45.62 9.74
C ARG A 151 -4.40 -44.69 10.12
N ARG A 152 -4.15 -43.45 10.54
CA ARG A 152 -5.17 -42.51 11.03
C ARG A 152 -5.60 -41.48 9.99
N VAL A 153 -4.89 -41.36 8.87
CA VAL A 153 -5.24 -40.46 7.78
C VAL A 153 -6.51 -40.98 7.11
N ARG A 154 -7.54 -40.13 7.08
CA ARG A 154 -8.83 -40.41 6.44
C ARG A 154 -9.01 -39.59 5.16
N ASN A 155 -8.37 -38.43 5.08
CA ASN A 155 -8.52 -37.50 3.97
C ASN A 155 -7.13 -37.18 3.37
N LEU A 156 -7.00 -37.32 2.06
CA LEU A 156 -5.79 -36.97 1.30
C LEU A 156 -6.09 -35.86 0.29
N THR A 157 -5.15 -34.93 0.15
CA THR A 157 -5.14 -33.93 -0.93
C THR A 157 -3.80 -34.03 -1.66
N LEU A 158 -3.78 -34.34 -2.94
CA LEU A 158 -2.56 -34.67 -3.67
C LEU A 158 -2.33 -33.74 -4.87
N ALA A 159 -1.10 -33.34 -5.09
CA ALA A 159 -0.60 -32.80 -6.36
C ALA A 159 -0.27 -33.92 -7.36
N PRO A 160 -0.02 -33.60 -8.64
CA PRO A 160 0.44 -34.59 -9.62
C PRO A 160 1.66 -35.38 -9.15
N TYR A 161 1.68 -36.69 -9.43
CA TYR A 161 2.76 -37.63 -9.08
C TYR A 161 2.94 -37.93 -7.58
N CYS A 162 2.03 -37.45 -6.74
CA CYS A 162 1.98 -37.78 -5.31
C CYS A 162 1.06 -38.97 -4.97
N GLU A 163 0.63 -39.77 -5.94
CA GLU A 163 -0.25 -40.94 -5.74
C GLU A 163 0.35 -41.99 -4.80
N PHE A 164 1.68 -41.98 -4.59
CA PHE A 164 2.34 -42.87 -3.65
C PHE A 164 1.80 -42.76 -2.22
N ALA A 165 1.25 -41.59 -1.84
CA ALA A 165 0.73 -41.33 -0.51
C ALA A 165 -0.53 -42.17 -0.18
N ILE A 166 -1.27 -42.62 -1.20
CA ILE A 166 -2.43 -43.51 -1.02
C ILE A 166 -1.98 -44.83 -0.39
N TYR A 167 -0.86 -45.40 -0.84
CA TYR A 167 -0.32 -46.65 -0.30
C TYR A 167 0.18 -46.52 1.15
N LEU A 168 0.52 -45.31 1.59
CA LEU A 168 0.93 -45.03 2.96
C LEU A 168 -0.29 -44.98 3.91
N CYS A 169 -1.50 -44.79 3.39
CA CYS A 169 -2.71 -44.50 4.17
C CYS A 169 -3.78 -45.60 3.98
N PRO A 170 -3.63 -46.79 4.59
CA PRO A 170 -4.53 -47.94 4.33
C PRO A 170 -6.01 -47.68 4.69
N ASN A 171 -6.27 -46.65 5.48
CA ASN A 171 -7.57 -46.29 6.02
C ASN A 171 -8.15 -45.00 5.42
N VAL A 172 -7.58 -44.52 4.30
CA VAL A 172 -8.05 -43.31 3.61
C VAL A 172 -9.46 -43.53 3.04
N LEU A 173 -10.35 -42.61 3.36
CA LEU A 173 -11.76 -42.62 2.94
C LEU A 173 -12.02 -41.61 1.83
N SER A 174 -11.31 -40.48 1.82
CA SER A 174 -11.49 -39.41 0.85
C SER A 174 -10.15 -38.99 0.25
N VAL A 175 -10.07 -38.94 -1.08
CA VAL A 175 -8.90 -38.46 -1.84
C VAL A 175 -9.33 -37.33 -2.75
N SER A 176 -8.63 -36.20 -2.69
CA SER A 176 -8.87 -35.04 -3.53
C SER A 176 -7.60 -34.58 -4.25
N THR A 177 -7.76 -33.95 -5.41
CA THR A 177 -6.64 -33.30 -6.12
C THR A 177 -6.60 -31.80 -5.83
N ASN A 178 -5.41 -31.20 -5.78
CA ASN A 178 -5.29 -29.74 -5.71
C ASN A 178 -5.59 -29.08 -7.08
N GLU A 179 -5.72 -27.76 -7.11
CA GLU A 179 -6.04 -26.96 -8.32
C GLU A 179 -4.93 -26.99 -9.40
N ARG A 180 -3.81 -27.70 -9.18
CA ARG A 180 -2.60 -27.65 -10.03
C ARG A 180 -2.40 -28.88 -10.92
N TRP A 181 -3.45 -29.64 -11.18
CA TRP A 181 -3.38 -30.84 -12.03
C TRP A 181 -3.30 -30.54 -13.53
N VAL A 182 -3.32 -29.25 -13.87
CA VAL A 182 -3.30 -28.73 -15.24
C VAL A 182 -1.84 -28.42 -15.62
N LEU A 183 -1.32 -29.09 -16.67
CA LEU A 183 -0.01 -28.85 -17.33
C LEU A 183 1.24 -29.58 -16.81
N ASP A 184 1.19 -30.88 -16.51
CA ASP A 184 2.44 -31.66 -16.47
C ASP A 184 2.74 -32.33 -17.83
N THR A 185 3.89 -31.97 -18.40
CA THR A 185 4.42 -32.55 -19.65
C THR A 185 4.77 -34.04 -19.58
N ARG A 186 4.78 -34.65 -18.39
CA ARG A 186 5.24 -36.03 -18.14
C ARG A 186 4.14 -37.10 -18.22
N GLY A 187 2.95 -36.76 -18.71
CA GLY A 187 1.84 -37.71 -18.93
C GLY A 187 0.57 -37.33 -18.18
N ASN A 188 -0.36 -38.29 -18.04
CA ASN A 188 -1.66 -38.07 -17.42
C ASN A 188 -1.66 -38.51 -15.94
N PRO A 189 -1.38 -37.60 -14.97
CA PRO A 189 -1.34 -37.94 -13.56
C PRO A 189 -2.69 -38.46 -13.03
N ALA A 190 -3.82 -38.09 -13.66
CA ALA A 190 -5.16 -38.58 -13.28
C ALA A 190 -5.24 -40.10 -13.40
N MET A 191 -4.71 -40.69 -14.47
CA MET A 191 -4.72 -42.15 -14.65
C MET A 191 -3.91 -42.89 -13.58
N ARG A 192 -2.80 -42.31 -13.13
CA ARG A 192 -2.00 -42.88 -12.03
C ARG A 192 -2.72 -42.79 -10.69
N LEU A 193 -3.42 -41.68 -10.44
CA LEU A 193 -4.26 -41.53 -9.26
C LEU A 193 -5.39 -42.56 -9.24
N PHE A 194 -6.10 -42.73 -10.36
CA PHE A 194 -7.16 -43.74 -10.46
C PHE A 194 -6.63 -45.15 -10.25
N GLY A 195 -5.46 -45.48 -10.82
CA GLY A 195 -4.79 -46.77 -10.60
C GLY A 195 -4.44 -46.99 -9.12
N ALA A 196 -3.86 -45.99 -8.45
CA ALA A 196 -3.52 -46.09 -7.04
C ALA A 196 -4.77 -46.16 -6.14
N ALA A 197 -5.78 -45.34 -6.40
CA ALA A 197 -7.04 -45.36 -5.66
C ALA A 197 -7.77 -46.70 -5.81
N GLY A 198 -7.79 -47.28 -7.02
CA GLY A 198 -8.41 -48.58 -7.30
C GLY A 198 -7.79 -49.76 -6.56
N THR A 199 -6.56 -49.63 -6.06
CA THR A 199 -5.94 -50.66 -5.21
C THR A 199 -6.31 -50.56 -3.73
N SER A 200 -6.94 -49.47 -3.30
CA SER A 200 -7.38 -49.26 -1.92
C SER A 200 -8.87 -49.56 -1.78
N MET A 201 -9.23 -50.62 -1.06
CA MET A 201 -10.64 -50.99 -0.82
C MET A 201 -11.39 -50.02 0.12
N THR A 202 -10.71 -49.03 0.69
CA THR A 202 -11.27 -48.13 1.72
C THR A 202 -11.73 -46.77 1.20
N ILE A 203 -11.39 -46.37 -0.03
CA ILE A 203 -11.75 -45.04 -0.55
C ILE A 203 -13.24 -45.01 -0.90
N VAL A 204 -13.97 -44.10 -0.24
CA VAL A 204 -15.41 -43.85 -0.43
C VAL A 204 -15.65 -42.62 -1.31
N GLU A 205 -14.73 -41.65 -1.29
CA GLU A 205 -14.84 -40.38 -2.01
C GLU A 205 -13.56 -40.08 -2.80
N LEU A 206 -13.71 -39.80 -4.09
CA LEU A 206 -12.62 -39.37 -4.97
C LEU A 206 -13.04 -38.09 -5.69
N ALA A 207 -12.47 -36.95 -5.28
CA ALA A 207 -12.75 -35.64 -5.85
C ALA A 207 -11.59 -35.17 -6.73
N VAL A 208 -11.77 -35.20 -8.05
CA VAL A 208 -10.76 -34.71 -8.99
C VAL A 208 -11.17 -33.31 -9.47
N HIS A 209 -10.36 -32.31 -9.16
CA HIS A 209 -10.47 -30.97 -9.71
C HIS A 209 -10.02 -31.01 -11.17
N VAL A 210 -10.98 -30.95 -12.10
CA VAL A 210 -10.74 -30.98 -13.53
C VAL A 210 -11.21 -29.65 -14.11
N ASP A 211 -10.27 -28.76 -14.43
CA ASP A 211 -10.63 -27.53 -15.16
C ASP A 211 -10.83 -27.86 -16.65
N VAL A 212 -12.07 -27.67 -17.13
CA VAL A 212 -12.68 -27.42 -18.47
C VAL A 212 -12.04 -27.99 -19.78
N TRP A 213 -10.81 -28.49 -19.83
CA TRP A 213 -10.15 -28.92 -21.08
C TRP A 213 -10.39 -30.39 -21.47
N THR A 214 -10.95 -31.21 -20.58
CA THR A 214 -11.21 -32.63 -20.87
C THR A 214 -12.34 -32.82 -21.88
N VAL A 215 -13.28 -31.86 -21.99
CA VAL A 215 -14.31 -31.87 -23.05
C VAL A 215 -13.65 -31.78 -24.44
N THR A 216 -12.63 -30.95 -24.59
CA THR A 216 -11.82 -30.86 -25.84
C THR A 216 -10.99 -32.10 -26.14
N LEU A 217 -10.65 -32.93 -25.15
CA LEU A 217 -9.90 -34.19 -25.37
C LEU A 217 -10.81 -35.37 -25.74
N ILE A 218 -12.10 -35.30 -25.34
CA ILE A 218 -13.14 -36.22 -25.79
C ILE A 218 -13.55 -35.85 -27.23
N GLU A 219 -13.69 -34.55 -27.55
CA GLU A 219 -14.02 -34.07 -28.91
C GLU A 219 -12.82 -34.13 -29.89
N GLY A 220 -11.59 -34.01 -29.38
CA GLY A 220 -10.35 -34.03 -30.19
C GLY A 220 -9.87 -35.42 -30.62
N ASN A 221 -10.42 -36.50 -30.04
CA ASN A 221 -10.06 -37.87 -30.42
C ASN A 221 -11.08 -38.54 -31.37
N GLU A 222 -12.32 -38.03 -31.47
CA GLU A 222 -13.24 -38.45 -32.55
C GLU A 222 -12.79 -37.93 -33.92
N SER A 223 -12.04 -36.82 -33.96
CA SER A 223 -11.54 -36.21 -35.20
C SER A 223 -10.21 -36.78 -35.73
N ARG A 224 -9.64 -37.82 -35.09
CA ARG A 224 -8.36 -38.45 -35.50
C ARG A 224 -8.44 -39.93 -35.89
N LEU A 225 -9.63 -40.48 -36.13
CA LEU A 225 -9.83 -41.86 -36.62
C LEU A 225 -9.88 -41.98 -38.17
N GLY A 226 -9.19 -41.10 -38.90
CA GLY A 226 -9.05 -41.18 -40.35
C GLY A 226 -7.59 -41.08 -40.79
N GLY A 227 -6.85 -42.18 -40.74
CA GLY A 227 -5.48 -42.22 -41.24
C GLY A 227 -4.75 -43.52 -40.92
N SER A 228 -4.47 -44.30 -41.95
CA SER A 228 -3.80 -45.61 -41.93
C SER A 228 -2.30 -45.55 -41.60
N THR A 229 -1.83 -46.33 -40.62
CA THR A 229 -0.72 -47.33 -40.66
C THR A 229 -0.32 -47.79 -39.23
N PRO A 230 0.29 -48.99 -39.08
CA PRO A 230 0.21 -49.80 -37.85
C PRO A 230 1.43 -49.69 -36.91
N ASP A 231 1.33 -50.41 -35.79
CA ASP A 231 2.32 -50.64 -34.72
C ASP A 231 2.33 -49.64 -33.55
N ASN A 232 1.35 -49.82 -32.67
CA ASN A 232 1.58 -50.01 -31.22
C ASN A 232 0.24 -50.37 -30.53
N THR A 233 -0.03 -51.66 -30.40
CA THR A 233 -1.17 -52.20 -29.64
C THR A 233 -0.94 -52.02 -28.14
N VAL A 234 -1.45 -50.93 -27.57
CA VAL A 234 -1.74 -50.83 -26.14
C VAL A 234 -3.08 -51.53 -25.88
N SER A 235 -3.10 -52.53 -25.01
CA SER A 235 -4.26 -53.40 -24.84
C SER A 235 -5.48 -52.68 -24.23
N LEU A 236 -6.63 -52.78 -24.92
CA LEU A 236 -7.96 -52.30 -24.50
C LEU A 236 -8.46 -52.86 -23.15
N THR A 237 -7.74 -53.80 -22.54
CA THR A 237 -8.07 -54.39 -21.23
C THR A 237 -7.92 -53.41 -20.06
N SER A 238 -7.07 -52.39 -20.18
CA SER A 238 -6.87 -51.37 -19.12
C SER A 238 -7.94 -50.26 -19.14
N PHE A 239 -8.57 -50.00 -20.29
CA PHE A 239 -9.65 -49.01 -20.43
C PHE A 239 -11.00 -49.52 -19.89
N SER A 240 -11.31 -50.80 -20.09
CA SER A 240 -12.53 -51.44 -19.57
C SER A 240 -12.56 -51.50 -18.03
N ALA A 241 -11.41 -51.67 -17.38
CA ALA A 241 -11.28 -51.65 -15.93
C ALA A 241 -11.53 -50.25 -15.33
N ALA A 242 -11.07 -49.19 -16.01
CA ALA A 242 -11.28 -47.80 -15.59
C ALA A 242 -12.74 -47.36 -15.74
N CYS A 243 -13.41 -47.77 -16.81
CA CYS A 243 -14.84 -47.49 -17.02
C CYS A 243 -15.75 -48.22 -16.01
N LYS A 244 -15.39 -49.45 -15.58
CA LYS A 244 -16.10 -50.16 -14.50
C LYS A 244 -15.90 -49.52 -13.13
N ALA A 245 -14.73 -48.94 -12.85
CA ALA A 245 -14.48 -48.19 -11.61
C ALA A 245 -15.28 -46.88 -11.56
N LEU A 246 -15.39 -46.15 -12.70
CA LEU A 246 -16.17 -44.93 -12.82
C LEU A 246 -17.69 -45.17 -12.69
N ALA A 247 -18.21 -46.27 -13.24
CA ALA A 247 -19.63 -46.62 -13.15
C ALA A 247 -20.08 -46.95 -11.71
N ASN A 248 -19.21 -47.52 -10.88
CA ASN A 248 -19.55 -47.88 -9.50
C ASN A 248 -19.52 -46.70 -8.51
N VAL A 249 -18.72 -45.66 -8.80
CA VAL A 249 -18.64 -44.45 -7.95
C VAL A 249 -19.83 -43.51 -8.20
N LEU A 250 -20.42 -43.52 -9.40
CA LEU A 250 -21.54 -42.63 -9.74
C LEU A 250 -22.90 -43.03 -9.14
N ILE A 251 -23.07 -44.28 -8.68
CA ILE A 251 -24.38 -44.82 -8.24
C ILE A 251 -24.67 -44.51 -6.76
N VAL A 252 -23.70 -44.06 -5.96
CA VAL A 252 -23.89 -43.88 -4.50
C VAL A 252 -24.36 -42.47 -4.10
N THR A 253 -24.21 -41.46 -4.95
CA THR A 253 -24.36 -40.04 -4.53
C THR A 253 -25.73 -39.41 -4.82
N LEU A 254 -26.65 -40.11 -5.50
CA LEU A 254 -27.95 -39.54 -5.93
C LEU A 254 -29.18 -39.95 -5.09
N LYS A 255 -29.02 -40.24 -3.79
CA LYS A 255 -30.18 -40.44 -2.88
C LYS A 255 -30.05 -39.64 -1.59
N GLY A 256 -30.72 -38.48 -1.53
CA GLY A 256 -30.96 -37.77 -0.27
C GLY A 256 -31.37 -36.31 -0.44
N GLY A 257 -32.61 -36.05 -0.86
CA GLY A 257 -33.21 -34.70 -0.87
C GLY A 257 -34.00 -34.39 0.40
N LEU A 258 -34.33 -33.12 0.64
CA LEU A 258 -35.56 -32.67 1.32
C LEU A 258 -35.83 -31.16 1.18
N LYS A 259 -37.13 -30.84 1.20
CA LYS A 259 -37.84 -29.63 0.75
C LYS A 259 -37.99 -28.53 1.81
N LEU A 260 -38.40 -27.37 1.31
CA LEU A 260 -38.64 -26.05 1.94
C LEU A 260 -40.12 -25.85 2.38
N GLU A 261 -40.34 -24.77 3.17
CA GLU A 261 -41.58 -24.02 3.50
C GLU A 261 -42.31 -24.41 4.82
N ALA A 262 -42.85 -23.52 5.67
CA ALA A 262 -43.26 -22.10 5.56
C ALA A 262 -43.35 -21.44 6.96
N ALA A 263 -43.24 -20.09 7.04
CA ALA A 263 -44.16 -19.19 7.78
C ALA A 263 -43.54 -17.78 7.98
N VAL A 264 -44.01 -16.80 7.22
CA VAL A 264 -43.96 -15.38 7.57
C VAL A 264 -45.37 -14.84 7.48
N SER A 265 -45.85 -14.20 8.55
CA SER A 265 -46.92 -13.21 8.46
C SER A 265 -46.60 -12.09 9.45
N ALA A 266 -46.18 -10.95 8.92
CA ALA A 266 -46.04 -9.71 9.68
C ALA A 266 -46.93 -8.65 9.03
N LEU A 267 -47.79 -8.08 9.87
CA LEU A 267 -48.66 -6.96 9.59
C LEU A 267 -47.86 -5.69 9.31
N SER A 268 -48.39 -4.98 8.32
CA SER A 268 -47.95 -3.73 7.74
C SER A 268 -48.08 -2.49 8.65
N ARG A 269 -47.42 -1.41 8.18
CA ARG A 269 -47.94 -0.03 8.02
C ARG A 269 -47.55 1.00 9.11
N TRP A 270 -46.70 1.99 8.77
CA TRP A 270 -47.12 3.38 8.51
C TRP A 270 -45.98 4.32 8.02
N LYS A 271 -46.38 5.28 7.18
CA LYS A 271 -45.66 6.48 6.66
C LYS A 271 -45.53 7.52 7.80
N ARG A 272 -44.68 8.55 7.80
CA ARG A 272 -44.65 9.71 6.88
C ARG A 272 -43.50 10.67 7.28
N VAL A 273 -43.07 11.47 6.31
CA VAL A 273 -41.96 12.43 6.26
C VAL A 273 -42.22 13.72 7.04
N GLU A 274 -41.16 14.33 7.60
CA GLU A 274 -41.06 15.80 7.71
C GLU A 274 -39.62 16.31 7.52
N LYS A 275 -39.54 17.51 6.97
CA LYS A 275 -38.44 18.10 6.19
C LYS A 275 -37.93 19.33 6.95
N LEU A 276 -36.62 19.46 7.18
CA LEU A 276 -36.01 20.72 7.62
C LEU A 276 -34.64 20.91 6.96
N THR A 277 -34.59 21.93 6.10
CA THR A 277 -33.40 22.47 5.42
C THR A 277 -32.89 23.66 6.24
N ILE A 278 -31.58 23.77 6.43
CA ILE A 278 -30.93 25.02 6.88
C ILE A 278 -29.77 25.31 5.93
N ASP A 279 -29.97 26.34 5.10
CA ASP A 279 -28.93 27.06 4.38
C ASP A 279 -28.30 28.12 5.29
N CYS A 280 -27.02 28.39 5.10
CA CYS A 280 -26.30 29.43 5.84
C CYS A 280 -25.69 30.42 4.84
N PRO A 281 -26.09 31.72 4.85
CA PRO A 281 -25.44 32.73 4.01
C PRO A 281 -24.24 33.36 4.70
N ARG A 282 -23.17 33.52 3.93
CA ARG A 282 -22.03 34.38 4.22
C ARG A 282 -22.38 35.82 3.85
N ASP A 283 -22.31 36.74 4.81
CA ASP A 283 -21.86 38.13 4.62
C ASP A 283 -21.95 38.90 5.95
N LEU A 284 -20.81 39.19 6.60
CA LEU A 284 -20.72 40.23 7.63
C LEU A 284 -19.35 40.94 7.59
N ARG A 285 -19.41 42.27 7.49
CA ARG A 285 -18.31 43.25 7.60
C ARG A 285 -17.82 43.40 9.06
N PRO A 286 -16.60 43.94 9.31
CA PRO A 286 -15.96 43.90 10.63
C PRO A 286 -16.30 45.14 11.47
N SER A 287 -17.23 45.00 12.41
CA SER A 287 -17.38 45.90 13.58
C SER A 287 -17.19 45.15 14.91
N ARG A 288 -16.72 43.89 14.87
CA ARG A 288 -16.51 43.00 16.03
C ARG A 288 -15.07 42.87 16.53
N GLY A 289 -14.11 43.59 15.93
CA GLY A 289 -12.67 43.40 16.19
C GLY A 289 -12.21 43.71 17.62
N GLN A 290 -12.82 44.68 18.31
CA GLN A 290 -12.39 45.05 19.67
C GLN A 290 -12.75 44.01 20.73
N LYS A 291 -13.91 43.34 20.61
CA LYS A 291 -14.36 42.37 21.62
C LYS A 291 -13.58 41.05 21.58
N GLN A 292 -13.13 40.63 20.39
CA GLN A 292 -12.31 39.43 20.23
C GLN A 292 -10.86 39.62 20.74
N SER A 293 -10.32 40.85 20.67
CA SER A 293 -9.01 41.16 21.25
C SER A 293 -9.02 41.00 22.78
N GLU A 294 -10.07 41.46 23.45
CA GLU A 294 -10.18 41.37 24.92
C GLU A 294 -10.33 39.94 25.45
N GLU A 295 -10.98 39.04 24.68
CA GLU A 295 -11.10 37.63 25.08
C GLU A 295 -9.79 36.87 24.93
N MET A 296 -8.98 37.21 23.92
CA MET A 296 -7.69 36.56 23.68
C MET A 296 -6.63 36.99 24.71
N ASP A 297 -6.77 38.18 25.30
CA ASP A 297 -5.94 38.63 26.42
C ASP A 297 -6.21 37.86 27.73
N LYS A 298 -7.33 37.13 27.84
CA LYS A 298 -7.69 36.34 29.03
C LYS A 298 -7.17 34.90 29.02
N LEU A 299 -6.73 34.38 27.87
CA LEU A 299 -6.22 33.01 27.79
C LEU A 299 -4.93 32.88 28.62
N ALA A 300 -4.70 31.79 29.36
CA ALA A 300 -3.42 31.61 30.07
C ALA A 300 -2.25 31.39 29.09
N ASP A 301 -1.03 31.82 29.45
CA ASP A 301 0.15 31.70 28.56
C ASP A 301 0.47 30.23 28.24
N GLU A 302 0.15 29.29 29.13
CA GLU A 302 0.32 27.84 28.93
C GLU A 302 -0.62 27.30 27.84
N LEU A 303 -1.89 27.72 27.87
CA LEU A 303 -2.87 27.34 26.85
C LEU A 303 -2.51 27.99 25.51
N LEU A 304 -2.08 29.25 25.53
CA LEU A 304 -1.60 29.90 24.33
C LEU A 304 -0.38 29.18 23.77
N LYS A 305 0.58 28.79 24.62
CA LYS A 305 1.72 27.97 24.22
C LYS A 305 1.27 26.65 23.59
N MET A 306 0.32 25.93 24.18
CA MET A 306 -0.22 24.70 23.59
C MET A 306 -0.85 24.92 22.21
N ILE A 307 -1.56 26.03 22.00
CA ILE A 307 -2.17 26.37 20.70
C ILE A 307 -1.10 26.73 19.66
N LEU A 308 -0.06 27.47 20.07
CA LEU A 308 0.99 27.95 19.17
C LEU A 308 2.08 26.91 18.90
N SER A 309 2.19 25.86 19.73
CA SER A 309 3.28 24.89 19.61
C SER A 309 3.19 24.03 18.34
N PRO A 310 2.05 23.46 17.92
CA PRO A 310 1.98 22.62 16.71
C PRO A 310 2.52 23.27 15.42
N PRO A 311 2.22 24.55 15.10
CA PRO A 311 2.78 25.19 13.90
C PRO A 311 4.24 25.66 14.06
N LEU A 312 4.77 25.75 15.28
CA LEU A 312 6.12 26.28 15.55
C LEU A 312 7.16 25.17 15.80
N LEU A 313 6.73 24.06 16.40
CA LEU A 313 7.59 22.93 16.71
C LEU A 313 7.78 22.06 15.48
N VAL A 314 9.00 21.55 15.35
CA VAL A 314 9.38 20.62 14.28
C VAL A 314 9.26 19.18 14.82
N PRO A 315 8.39 18.34 14.23
CA PRO A 315 8.34 16.92 14.55
C PRO A 315 9.71 16.25 14.40
N ASP A 316 10.01 15.29 15.26
CA ASP A 316 11.34 14.69 15.29
C ASP A 316 11.66 13.93 13.99
N GLU A 317 10.63 13.34 13.37
CA GLU A 317 10.74 12.63 12.10
C GLU A 317 11.22 13.57 10.99
N LEU A 318 10.70 14.81 10.95
CA LEU A 318 11.12 15.82 9.98
C LEU A 318 12.50 16.38 10.32
N PHE A 319 12.81 16.54 11.61
CA PHE A 319 14.13 17.00 12.05
C PHE A 319 15.23 15.97 11.71
N ALA A 320 14.95 14.68 11.86
CA ALA A 320 15.88 13.59 11.60
C ALA A 320 15.86 13.09 10.15
N ASP A 321 14.96 13.60 9.29
CA ASP A 321 14.84 13.19 7.89
C ASP A 321 16.14 13.43 7.11
N GLY A 322 16.79 12.33 6.70
CA GLY A 322 18.01 12.30 5.89
C GLY A 322 17.75 12.21 4.38
N GLY A 323 16.50 12.39 3.96
CA GLY A 323 16.09 12.38 2.57
C GLY A 323 16.93 13.30 1.68
N THR A 324 16.99 12.96 0.39
CA THR A 324 17.73 13.75 -0.61
C THR A 324 17.23 15.18 -0.73
N VAL A 325 15.96 15.40 -0.40
CA VAL A 325 15.31 16.70 -0.28
C VAL A 325 15.00 16.95 1.19
N SER A 326 15.47 18.10 1.70
CA SER A 326 15.12 18.55 3.04
C SER A 326 13.60 18.72 3.18
N PRO A 327 12.93 18.15 4.20
CA PRO A 327 11.49 18.35 4.38
C PRO A 327 11.12 19.83 4.57
N PHE A 328 12.07 20.63 5.07
CA PHE A 328 11.91 22.07 5.28
C PHE A 328 11.98 22.89 4.00
N SER A 329 12.34 22.30 2.86
CA SER A 329 12.28 22.97 1.54
C SER A 329 10.86 23.26 1.08
N LYS A 330 9.88 22.57 1.67
CA LYS A 330 8.47 22.62 1.27
C LYS A 330 7.61 23.53 2.13
N ALA A 331 8.17 24.16 3.17
CA ALA A 331 7.41 25.04 4.05
C ALA A 331 6.90 26.25 3.26
N THR A 332 5.59 26.36 3.10
CA THR A 332 4.93 27.41 2.31
C THR A 332 4.68 28.69 3.11
N SER A 333 4.57 28.57 4.44
CA SER A 333 4.42 29.66 5.41
C SER A 333 5.65 29.77 6.31
N SER A 334 6.00 31.00 6.72
CA SER A 334 7.06 31.19 7.69
C SER A 334 6.48 30.97 9.10
N ALA A 335 7.16 30.17 9.93
CA ALA A 335 6.80 30.05 11.34
C ALA A 335 6.83 31.42 12.06
N SER A 336 7.59 32.40 11.52
CA SER A 336 7.60 33.77 12.05
C SER A 336 6.30 34.54 11.85
N ASP A 337 5.44 34.13 10.92
CA ASP A 337 4.18 34.84 10.61
C ASP A 337 3.24 34.82 11.84
N VAL A 338 3.33 33.76 12.66
CA VAL A 338 2.61 33.63 13.93
C VAL A 338 3.03 34.70 14.94
N LEU A 339 4.29 35.16 14.89
CA LEU A 339 4.80 36.19 15.80
C LEU A 339 4.25 37.59 15.47
N LEU A 340 3.78 37.80 14.24
CA LEU A 340 3.29 39.10 13.78
C LEU A 340 1.86 39.39 14.24
N ALA A 341 1.18 38.44 14.90
CA ALA A 341 -0.17 38.60 15.39
C ALA A 341 -0.27 39.66 16.51
N CYS A 342 0.45 39.48 17.63
CA CYS A 342 0.52 40.45 18.72
C CYS A 342 1.77 40.26 19.58
N LYS A 343 2.08 41.25 20.45
CA LYS A 343 3.25 41.20 21.36
C LYS A 343 3.23 39.99 22.30
N ARG A 344 2.05 39.57 22.75
CA ARG A 344 1.89 38.41 23.63
C ARG A 344 2.19 37.11 22.90
N PHE A 345 1.67 36.94 21.69
CA PHE A 345 2.01 35.80 20.82
C PHE A 345 3.51 35.75 20.60
N MET A 346 4.12 36.88 20.22
CA MET A 346 5.57 36.96 20.08
C MET A 346 6.31 36.50 21.35
N ARG A 347 5.95 37.00 22.54
CA ARG A 347 6.57 36.60 23.81
C ARG A 347 6.43 35.09 24.08
N VAL A 348 5.23 34.53 23.94
CA VAL A 348 4.93 33.13 24.27
C VAL A 348 5.48 32.15 23.23
N ALA A 349 5.45 32.53 21.95
CA ALA A 349 5.89 31.70 20.83
C ALA A 349 7.41 31.72 20.61
N THR A 350 8.11 32.79 21.01
CA THR A 350 9.56 32.93 20.74
C THR A 350 10.37 31.74 21.23
N PRO A 351 10.19 31.21 22.46
CA PRO A 351 10.92 30.01 22.89
C PRO A 351 10.66 28.79 21.99
N ALA A 352 9.41 28.55 21.59
CA ALA A 352 9.06 27.42 20.71
C ALA A 352 9.63 27.60 19.28
N LEU A 353 9.63 28.82 18.75
CA LEU A 353 10.20 29.13 17.43
C LEU A 353 11.71 28.87 17.38
N TYR A 354 12.44 29.26 18.43
CA TYR A 354 13.90 29.09 18.49
C TYR A 354 14.32 27.70 19.00
N GLU A 355 13.39 26.88 19.49
CA GLU A 355 13.71 25.53 20.00
C GLU A 355 14.44 24.69 18.95
N THR A 356 13.98 24.74 17.70
CA THR A 356 14.58 24.03 16.56
C THR A 356 15.05 25.01 15.49
N VAL A 357 16.37 25.14 15.36
CA VAL A 357 17.01 26.00 14.36
C VAL A 357 17.49 25.16 13.18
N ILE A 358 17.07 25.53 11.97
CA ILE A 358 17.44 24.84 10.72
C ILE A 358 18.12 25.84 9.78
N ILE A 359 19.42 25.63 9.50
CA ILE A 359 20.22 26.52 8.66
C ILE A 359 20.50 25.84 7.31
N ARG A 360 20.00 26.45 6.24
CA ARG A 360 20.07 25.93 4.85
C ARG A 360 20.75 26.87 3.87
N THR A 361 21.04 28.11 4.29
CA THR A 361 21.63 29.16 3.46
C THR A 361 22.53 30.07 4.27
N LYS A 362 23.47 30.75 3.60
CA LYS A 362 24.31 31.79 4.22
C LYS A 362 23.48 32.96 4.75
N ALA A 363 22.40 33.33 4.06
CA ALA A 363 21.48 34.39 4.50
C ALA A 363 20.79 34.04 5.82
N GLN A 364 20.31 32.80 5.98
CA GLN A 364 19.74 32.32 7.25
C GLN A 364 20.77 32.33 8.37
N ALA A 365 22.00 31.88 8.11
CA ALA A 365 23.08 31.94 9.10
C ALA A 365 23.35 33.39 9.52
N SER A 366 23.42 34.33 8.57
CA SER A 366 23.63 35.76 8.85
C SER A 366 22.48 36.37 9.64
N ALA A 367 21.23 36.07 9.27
CA ALA A 367 20.03 36.55 9.96
C ALA A 367 19.97 36.02 11.40
N LEU A 368 20.26 34.74 11.61
CA LEU A 368 20.33 34.14 12.94
C LEU A 368 21.46 34.77 13.76
N GLN A 369 22.64 34.98 13.17
CA GLN A 369 23.74 35.65 13.85
C GLN A 369 23.33 37.04 14.33
N ALA A 370 22.69 37.84 13.48
CA ALA A 370 22.20 39.17 13.84
C ALA A 370 21.15 39.10 14.97
N ALA A 371 20.21 38.16 14.88
CA ALA A 371 19.17 37.97 15.90
C ALA A 371 19.77 37.59 17.26
N LEU A 372 20.69 36.62 17.31
CA LEU A 372 21.35 36.18 18.54
C LEU A 372 22.33 37.21 19.09
N THR A 373 22.98 37.99 18.23
CA THR A 373 23.87 39.08 18.68
C THR A 373 23.05 40.18 19.36
N ARG A 374 21.87 40.51 18.79
CA ARG A 374 20.97 41.52 19.35
C ARG A 374 20.25 41.04 20.61
N ASN A 375 19.90 39.74 20.67
CA ASN A 375 19.18 39.15 21.79
C ASN A 375 19.82 37.79 22.16
N PRO A 376 20.90 37.78 22.96
CA PRO A 376 21.62 36.55 23.31
C PRO A 376 20.75 35.50 24.02
N GLU A 377 19.71 35.92 24.74
CA GLU A 377 18.75 35.03 25.42
C GLU A 377 18.08 34.04 24.46
N PHE A 378 17.87 34.41 23.19
CA PHE A 378 17.25 33.52 22.19
C PHE A 378 18.10 32.27 21.95
N GLY A 379 19.42 32.39 22.09
CA GLY A 379 20.33 31.26 21.92
C GLY A 379 20.18 30.20 23.01
N ARG A 380 19.67 30.56 24.20
CA ARG A 380 19.37 29.62 25.28
C ARG A 380 18.15 28.75 25.00
N TYR A 381 17.24 29.19 24.13
CA TYR A 381 16.07 28.41 23.73
C TYR A 381 16.42 27.33 22.72
N VAL A 382 17.53 27.45 21.99
CA VAL A 382 17.92 26.49 20.96
C VAL A 382 18.31 25.15 21.60
N ARG A 383 17.49 24.13 21.34
CA ARG A 383 17.73 22.73 21.76
C ARG A 383 18.16 21.85 20.60
N ARG A 384 17.61 22.10 19.42
CA ARG A 384 17.87 21.31 18.22
C ARG A 384 18.48 22.19 17.13
N LEU A 385 19.62 21.78 16.60
CA LEU A 385 20.32 22.48 15.52
C LEU A 385 20.48 21.54 14.32
N ARG A 386 19.94 21.94 13.17
CA ARG A 386 20.11 21.26 11.89
C ARG A 386 20.94 22.11 10.91
N LEU A 387 22.08 21.58 10.45
CA LEU A 387 22.96 22.24 9.48
C LEU A 387 22.97 21.51 8.14
N GLU A 388 22.45 22.15 7.09
CA GLU A 388 22.45 21.61 5.72
C GLU A 388 23.58 22.17 4.83
N GLY A 389 24.75 22.42 5.43
CA GLY A 389 25.93 23.02 4.81
C GLY A 389 26.95 23.49 5.86
N ALA A 390 28.08 24.06 5.43
CA ALA A 390 29.15 24.48 6.36
C ALA A 390 29.05 25.95 6.84
N TYR A 391 28.45 26.83 6.04
CA TYR A 391 28.19 28.26 6.32
C TYR A 391 29.33 29.14 6.88
N GLY A 392 30.57 28.66 6.94
CA GLY A 392 31.77 29.45 7.18
C GLY A 392 31.71 30.35 8.43
N LYS A 393 32.28 31.57 8.34
CA LYS A 393 32.56 32.48 9.46
C LYS A 393 31.34 32.79 10.35
N GLN A 394 30.13 32.77 9.80
CA GLN A 394 28.89 33.03 10.55
C GLN A 394 28.68 31.97 11.63
N LEU A 395 28.86 30.69 11.30
CA LEU A 395 28.62 29.60 12.24
C LEU A 395 29.57 29.67 13.46
N ALA A 396 30.83 30.06 13.25
CA ALA A 396 31.80 30.24 14.33
C ALA A 396 31.35 31.30 15.37
N LYS A 397 30.53 32.27 14.95
CA LYS A 397 29.96 33.31 15.83
C LYS A 397 28.64 32.90 16.48
N ILE A 398 27.83 32.07 15.82
CA ILE A 398 26.51 31.65 16.30
C ILE A 398 26.62 30.54 17.36
N ILE A 399 27.48 29.54 17.14
CA ILE A 399 27.58 28.37 18.03
C ILE A 399 27.83 28.75 19.51
N PRO A 400 28.75 29.68 19.84
CA PRO A 400 28.98 30.07 21.22
C PRO A 400 27.75 30.68 21.92
N LEU A 401 26.79 31.20 21.15
CA LEU A 401 25.55 31.79 21.68
C LEU A 401 24.47 30.74 21.95
N MET A 402 24.66 29.48 21.56
CA MET A 402 23.68 28.39 21.70
C MET A 402 24.22 27.27 22.62
N PRO A 403 24.43 27.52 23.91
CA PRO A 403 25.09 26.57 24.83
C PRO A 403 24.28 25.31 25.15
N HIS A 404 23.01 25.24 24.71
CA HIS A 404 22.03 24.25 25.13
C HIS A 404 21.56 23.29 24.02
N VAL A 405 22.29 23.25 22.90
CA VAL A 405 22.02 22.32 21.80
C VAL A 405 22.23 20.88 22.28
N SER A 406 21.14 20.15 22.47
CA SER A 406 21.12 18.72 22.80
C SER A 406 21.10 17.84 21.55
N ASP A 407 20.45 18.30 20.49
CA ASP A 407 20.21 17.54 19.29
C ASP A 407 20.89 18.21 18.11
N PHE A 408 21.88 17.53 17.54
CA PHE A 408 22.66 18.07 16.45
C PHE A 408 22.48 17.22 15.18
N CYS A 409 21.78 17.77 14.21
CA CYS A 409 21.62 17.18 12.89
C CYS A 409 22.53 17.93 11.90
N PHE A 410 23.30 17.22 11.08
CA PHE A 410 24.04 17.89 10.02
C PHE A 410 24.28 16.99 8.82
N THR A 411 24.61 17.60 7.69
CA THR A 411 24.91 16.90 6.44
C THR A 411 26.39 16.86 6.13
N LEU A 412 26.84 15.71 5.61
CA LEU A 412 28.19 15.58 5.02
C LEU A 412 28.27 16.17 3.60
N SER A 413 27.21 16.83 3.13
CA SER A 413 27.15 17.54 1.83
C SER A 413 27.95 18.85 1.86
N VAL A 414 29.28 18.76 1.83
CA VAL A 414 30.16 19.94 1.67
C VAL A 414 30.65 20.11 0.25
N TYR A 415 30.74 21.36 -0.20
CA TYR A 415 31.18 21.75 -1.53
C TYR A 415 32.58 22.35 -1.51
N SER A 416 33.25 22.38 -2.66
CA SER A 416 34.64 22.84 -2.82
C SER A 416 34.88 24.29 -2.38
N ASP A 417 33.84 25.12 -2.39
CA ASP A 417 33.84 26.53 -2.00
C ASP A 417 33.45 26.77 -0.53
N ASP A 418 33.09 25.71 0.19
CA ASP A 418 32.77 25.82 1.61
C ASP A 418 34.04 25.94 2.48
N SER A 419 33.94 26.69 3.59
CA SER A 419 34.99 26.71 4.61
C SER A 419 34.61 25.81 5.78
N LEU A 420 35.47 24.84 6.08
CA LEU A 420 35.27 23.86 7.14
C LEU A 420 35.63 24.38 8.54
N ALA A 421 36.39 25.48 8.65
CA ALA A 421 36.94 25.97 9.92
C ALA A 421 35.87 26.24 11.01
N ALA A 422 34.70 26.71 10.58
CA ALA A 422 33.60 26.98 11.50
C ALA A 422 32.87 25.72 11.96
N LEU A 423 32.78 24.69 11.12
CA LEU A 423 32.29 23.37 11.53
C LEU A 423 33.25 22.72 12.53
N THR A 424 34.57 22.86 12.32
CA THR A 424 35.57 22.43 13.30
C THR A 424 35.34 23.08 14.66
N THR A 425 35.10 24.40 14.67
CA THR A 425 34.78 25.15 15.88
C THR A 425 33.45 24.69 16.50
N ALA A 426 32.46 24.35 15.67
CA ALA A 426 31.19 23.83 16.16
C ALA A 426 31.37 22.48 16.85
N PHE A 427 32.11 21.56 16.23
CA PHE A 427 32.35 20.23 16.76
C PHE A 427 33.10 20.24 18.10
N THR A 428 34.00 21.19 18.32
CA THR A 428 34.74 21.31 19.59
C THR A 428 33.94 21.96 20.71
N LYS A 429 33.00 22.87 20.38
CA LYS A 429 32.20 23.60 21.38
C LYS A 429 30.90 22.89 21.75
N LEU A 430 30.30 22.14 20.84
CA LEU A 430 29.05 21.43 21.08
C LEU A 430 29.28 20.18 21.93
N GLN A 431 28.31 19.87 22.78
CA GLN A 431 28.26 18.65 23.60
C GLN A 431 26.89 18.00 23.44
N PRO A 432 26.56 17.52 22.22
CA PRO A 432 25.22 17.01 21.91
C PRO A 432 24.94 15.71 22.68
N ILE A 433 23.67 15.50 23.02
CA ILE A 433 23.14 14.24 23.54
C ILE A 433 22.82 13.30 22.38
N ARG A 434 22.27 13.85 21.29
CA ARG A 434 21.91 13.11 20.08
C ARG A 434 22.54 13.74 18.85
N VAL A 435 23.11 12.91 18.00
CA VAL A 435 23.64 13.32 16.69
C VAL A 435 22.94 12.56 15.58
N VAL A 436 22.41 13.29 14.60
CA VAL A 436 21.80 12.73 13.39
C VAL A 436 22.63 13.12 12.18
N LEU A 437 23.27 12.13 11.55
CA LEU A 437 24.14 12.33 10.41
C LEU A 437 23.39 12.07 9.11
N THR A 438 23.19 13.11 8.32
CA THR A 438 22.61 12.99 6.96
C THR A 438 23.74 12.84 5.95
N LEU A 439 23.70 11.75 5.21
CA LEU A 439 24.84 11.30 4.39
C LEU A 439 24.65 11.69 2.93
N VAL A 440 25.76 11.86 2.22
CA VAL A 440 25.78 12.36 0.84
C VAL A 440 25.49 11.26 -0.18
N ASP A 441 25.07 11.68 -1.38
CA ASP A 441 25.10 10.85 -2.59
C ASP A 441 26.53 10.31 -2.82
N GLU A 442 26.61 9.04 -3.20
CA GLU A 442 27.84 8.30 -3.50
C GLU A 442 28.83 9.03 -4.39
N ARG A 443 28.32 9.82 -5.34
CA ARG A 443 29.14 10.60 -6.26
C ARG A 443 29.97 11.66 -5.54
N ARG A 444 29.50 12.13 -4.38
CA ARG A 444 30.11 13.23 -3.61
C ARG A 444 31.08 12.76 -2.53
N ALA A 445 30.99 11.49 -2.10
CA ALA A 445 31.91 10.92 -1.11
C ALA A 445 33.39 10.94 -1.55
N ARG A 446 33.66 11.08 -2.86
CA ARG A 446 35.03 11.19 -3.41
C ARG A 446 35.66 12.59 -3.26
N ASN A 447 34.94 13.57 -2.72
CA ASN A 447 35.45 14.92 -2.53
C ASN A 447 36.50 14.94 -1.41
N LYS A 448 37.70 15.52 -1.64
CA LYS A 448 38.73 15.70 -0.61
C LYS A 448 38.19 16.41 0.64
N MET A 449 37.32 17.42 0.46
CA MET A 449 36.69 18.11 1.58
C MET A 449 35.74 17.24 2.39
N HIS A 450 35.10 16.27 1.76
CA HIS A 450 34.27 15.30 2.46
C HIS A 450 35.15 14.43 3.37
N ALA A 451 36.27 13.91 2.86
CA ALA A 451 37.23 13.16 3.68
C ALA A 451 37.80 14.00 4.83
N THR A 452 38.12 15.27 4.61
CA THR A 452 38.53 16.20 5.68
C THR A 452 37.42 16.40 6.71
N LEU A 453 36.17 16.59 6.28
CA LEU A 453 35.03 16.72 7.20
C LEU A 453 34.81 15.48 8.05
N VAL A 454 34.85 14.29 7.43
CA VAL A 454 34.76 13.01 8.12
C VAL A 454 35.89 12.88 9.14
N SER A 455 37.13 13.20 8.76
CA SER A 455 38.27 13.17 9.67
C SER A 455 38.08 14.09 10.89
N MET A 456 37.62 15.34 10.69
CA MET A 456 37.35 16.24 11.80
C MET A 456 36.21 15.75 12.70
N LEU A 457 35.17 15.16 12.12
CA LEU A 457 34.07 14.56 12.87
C LEU A 457 34.58 13.40 13.73
N CYS A 458 35.39 12.51 13.16
CA CYS A 458 35.99 11.39 13.88
C CYS A 458 36.90 11.85 15.03
N CYS A 459 37.59 12.98 14.90
CA CYS A 459 38.34 13.60 16.00
C CYS A 459 37.44 14.18 17.09
N ALA A 460 36.26 14.69 16.73
CA ALA A 460 35.34 15.32 17.68
C ALA A 460 34.50 14.32 18.47
N ILE A 461 34.04 13.23 17.84
CA ILE A 461 33.17 12.23 18.47
C ILE A 461 33.70 11.75 19.84
N PRO A 462 34.99 11.40 20.02
CA PRO A 462 35.50 10.98 21.32
C PRO A 462 35.45 12.06 22.40
N THR A 463 35.39 13.35 22.02
CA THR A 463 35.35 14.49 22.95
C THR A 463 33.93 14.85 23.42
N TRP A 464 32.89 14.25 22.82
CA TRP A 464 31.51 14.49 23.21
C TRP A 464 31.12 13.61 24.39
N THR A 465 31.19 14.18 25.59
CA THR A 465 30.97 13.48 26.87
C THR A 465 29.49 13.32 27.22
N LYS A 466 28.59 13.94 26.45
CA LYS A 466 27.15 13.83 26.61
C LYS A 466 26.48 12.98 25.54
N LEU A 467 27.21 12.55 24.50
CA LEU A 467 26.63 11.85 23.37
C LEU A 467 26.14 10.47 23.82
N ARG A 468 24.82 10.25 23.77
CA ARG A 468 24.18 8.97 24.10
C ARG A 468 23.59 8.28 22.89
N HIS A 469 23.20 9.03 21.86
CA HIS A 469 22.53 8.49 20.68
C HIS A 469 23.15 9.05 19.39
N PHE A 470 23.55 8.16 18.50
CA PHE A 470 24.00 8.50 17.16
C PHE A 470 23.13 7.83 16.10
N SER A 471 22.71 8.55 15.07
CA SER A 471 21.84 8.01 14.02
C SER A 471 22.43 8.30 12.64
N TYR A 472 22.64 7.26 11.84
CA TYR A 472 22.92 7.37 10.40
C TYR A 472 21.59 7.55 9.67
N ALA A 473 21.16 8.78 9.43
CA ALA A 473 19.84 9.05 8.85
C ALA A 473 19.65 8.37 7.48
N PHE A 474 18.42 7.93 7.21
CA PHE A 474 18.06 7.28 5.95
C PHE A 474 18.37 8.18 4.74
N SER A 475 19.18 7.67 3.82
CA SER A 475 19.30 8.22 2.47
C SER A 475 18.60 7.30 1.49
N SER A 476 17.94 7.85 0.49
CA SER A 476 17.21 7.08 -0.52
C SER A 476 18.09 6.24 -1.46
N GLY A 477 19.39 6.08 -1.18
CA GLY A 477 20.34 5.28 -1.95
C GLY A 477 20.13 3.77 -1.81
N ILE A 478 20.71 2.99 -2.73
CA ILE A 478 20.61 1.52 -2.75
C ILE A 478 21.57 0.87 -1.74
N TYR A 479 22.65 1.55 -1.35
CA TYR A 479 23.71 1.00 -0.51
C TYR A 479 23.71 1.59 0.92
N SER A 480 24.08 0.77 1.91
CA SER A 480 24.32 1.23 3.29
C SER A 480 25.48 2.20 3.34
N GLN A 481 25.18 3.46 3.62
CA GLN A 481 26.21 4.49 3.73
C GLN A 481 27.12 4.29 4.97
N CYS A 482 26.63 3.61 6.02
CA CYS A 482 27.45 3.19 7.16
C CYS A 482 28.66 2.33 6.73
N SER A 483 28.53 1.52 5.67
CA SER A 483 29.63 0.70 5.14
C SER A 483 30.79 1.49 4.54
N ARG A 484 30.58 2.77 4.20
CA ARG A 484 31.59 3.60 3.55
C ARG A 484 32.41 4.40 4.55
N GLU A 485 31.76 4.87 5.62
CA GLU A 485 32.39 5.69 6.64
C GLU A 485 32.80 4.85 7.86
N LEU A 486 33.59 3.80 7.62
CA LEU A 486 34.06 2.89 8.68
C LEU A 486 34.79 3.64 9.81
N THR A 487 35.50 4.71 9.48
CA THR A 487 36.20 5.56 10.45
C THR A 487 35.26 6.25 11.44
N ILE A 488 34.02 6.54 11.06
CA ILE A 488 33.01 7.09 11.97
C ILE A 488 32.56 5.99 12.94
N ALA A 489 32.33 4.77 12.45
CA ALA A 489 32.00 3.63 13.30
C ALA A 489 33.12 3.33 14.30
N ASP A 490 34.38 3.44 13.89
CA ASP A 490 35.55 3.31 14.77
C ASP A 490 35.60 4.42 15.83
N ALA A 491 35.37 5.67 15.44
CA ALA A 491 35.32 6.81 16.37
C ALA A 491 34.19 6.66 17.40
N LEU A 492 33.00 6.20 16.96
CA LEU A 492 31.87 5.91 17.83
C LEU A 492 32.18 4.75 18.79
N ALA A 493 32.87 3.72 18.31
CA ALA A 493 33.24 2.59 19.15
C ALA A 493 34.18 3.01 20.30
N ASN A 494 35.00 4.04 20.07
CA ASN A 494 35.90 4.63 21.06
C ASN A 494 35.23 5.66 21.98
N ASN A 495 33.99 6.08 21.71
CA ASN A 495 33.26 6.99 22.59
C ASN A 495 32.65 6.21 23.77
N ARG A 496 32.93 6.66 25.00
CA ARG A 496 32.53 5.96 26.23
C ARG A 496 31.08 6.20 26.68
N THR A 497 30.37 7.14 26.05
CA THR A 497 29.04 7.57 26.47
C THR A 497 27.93 7.20 25.48
N VAL A 498 28.26 6.86 24.23
CA VAL A 498 27.26 6.44 23.23
C VAL A 498 26.64 5.11 23.67
N GLU A 499 25.32 5.12 23.86
CA GLU A 499 24.53 3.96 24.27
C GLU A 499 23.78 3.35 23.10
N THR A 500 23.25 4.17 22.18
CA THR A 500 22.43 3.72 21.05
C THR A 500 22.97 4.21 19.72
N VAL A 501 23.05 3.32 18.72
CA VAL A 501 23.41 3.67 17.34
C VAL A 501 22.36 3.16 16.37
N ASP A 502 21.73 4.05 15.60
CA ASP A 502 20.82 3.65 14.52
C ASP A 502 21.57 3.56 13.19
N VAL A 503 21.43 2.44 12.50
CA VAL A 503 22.03 2.19 11.20
C VAL A 503 20.91 1.89 10.20
N TRP A 504 20.77 2.77 9.21
CA TRP A 504 19.80 2.60 8.13
C TRP A 504 20.44 1.95 6.91
N ASN A 505 19.78 0.92 6.37
CA ASN A 505 20.12 0.32 5.09
C ASN A 505 18.84 -0.18 4.42
N ARG A 506 18.62 0.19 3.15
CA ARG A 506 17.46 -0.27 2.39
C ARG A 506 17.45 -1.78 2.20
N TYR A 507 18.62 -2.38 2.01
CA TYR A 507 18.77 -3.81 1.74
C TYR A 507 19.90 -4.39 2.58
N TRP A 508 19.54 -5.07 3.66
CA TRP A 508 20.49 -5.90 4.37
C TRP A 508 20.67 -7.23 3.65
N THR A 509 21.82 -7.41 3.01
CA THR A 509 22.25 -8.71 2.50
C THR A 509 23.05 -9.42 3.59
N PHE A 510 22.39 -10.22 4.41
CA PHE A 510 23.03 -10.89 5.55
C PHE A 510 23.86 -12.13 5.17
N GLY A 511 24.81 -11.98 4.24
CA GLY A 511 25.84 -13.00 4.01
C GLY A 511 26.86 -13.07 5.15
N SER A 512 27.14 -11.92 5.78
CA SER A 512 28.05 -11.76 6.91
C SER A 512 27.69 -10.52 7.75
N MET A 513 28.31 -10.38 8.93
CA MET A 513 28.18 -9.16 9.75
C MET A 513 28.76 -7.96 8.98
N PRO A 514 27.97 -6.89 8.76
CA PRO A 514 28.47 -5.68 8.11
C PRO A 514 29.65 -5.09 8.91
N ILE A 515 30.76 -4.79 8.23
CA ILE A 515 32.01 -4.33 8.86
C ILE A 515 31.79 -3.17 9.86
N PRO A 516 30.97 -2.13 9.56
CA PRO A 516 30.72 -1.07 10.53
C PRO A 516 29.98 -1.54 11.78
N VAL A 517 29.03 -2.47 11.64
CA VAL A 517 28.31 -3.03 12.78
C VAL A 517 29.29 -3.84 13.65
N ALA A 518 30.20 -4.60 13.03
CA ALA A 518 31.27 -5.27 13.75
C ALA A 518 32.18 -4.28 14.51
N ALA A 519 32.52 -3.14 13.90
CA ALA A 519 33.28 -2.08 14.57
C ALA A 519 32.56 -1.52 15.79
N LEU A 520 31.26 -1.20 15.67
CA LEU A 520 30.42 -0.70 16.77
C LEU A 520 30.29 -1.72 17.91
N LEU A 521 30.18 -3.01 17.58
CA LEU A 521 30.08 -4.09 18.56
C LEU A 521 31.33 -4.23 19.44
N ARG A 522 32.49 -3.70 19.04
CA ARG A 522 33.71 -3.68 19.88
C ARG A 522 33.58 -2.75 21.09
N SER A 523 32.65 -1.81 21.04
CA SER A 523 32.43 -0.86 22.13
C SER A 523 31.63 -1.48 23.27
N ALA A 524 32.07 -1.27 24.50
CA ALA A 524 31.32 -1.70 25.69
C ALA A 524 30.21 -0.72 26.09
N SER A 525 30.29 0.55 25.66
CA SER A 525 29.28 1.58 25.97
C SER A 525 28.01 1.42 25.13
N ILE A 526 28.15 0.98 23.86
CA ILE A 526 27.02 0.84 22.92
C ILE A 526 26.15 -0.36 23.33
N ARG A 527 25.02 -0.11 23.97
CA ARG A 527 24.09 -1.15 24.43
C ARG A 527 23.14 -1.61 23.33
N THR A 528 22.78 -0.72 22.42
CA THR A 528 21.79 -1.02 21.38
C THR A 528 22.24 -0.49 20.02
N ILE A 529 22.20 -1.35 19.02
CA ILE A 529 22.40 -1.01 17.62
C ILE A 529 21.08 -1.31 16.91
N ARG A 530 20.38 -0.26 16.49
CA ARG A 530 19.11 -0.38 15.79
C ARG A 530 19.37 -0.47 14.29
N LEU A 531 19.07 -1.60 13.69
CA LEU A 531 19.16 -1.81 12.26
C LEU A 531 17.79 -1.50 11.66
N HIS A 532 17.72 -0.52 10.76
CA HIS A 532 16.49 -0.14 10.07
C HIS A 532 16.52 -0.63 8.63
N SER A 533 15.38 -1.08 8.11
CA SER A 533 15.22 -1.54 6.72
C SER A 533 13.83 -1.32 6.17
N ASP A 534 13.76 -0.92 4.89
CA ASP A 534 12.51 -0.90 4.13
C ASP A 534 12.03 -2.31 3.81
N ASN A 535 12.97 -3.26 3.69
CA ASN A 535 12.68 -4.62 3.32
C ASN A 535 13.53 -5.59 4.13
N TRP A 536 12.85 -6.31 5.01
CA TRP A 536 13.42 -7.38 5.79
C TRP A 536 13.33 -8.68 4.99
N GLY A 537 14.39 -9.01 4.24
CA GLY A 537 14.45 -10.28 3.53
C GLY A 537 14.50 -11.48 4.48
N ALA A 538 14.18 -12.68 3.96
CA ALA A 538 14.21 -13.96 4.71
C ALA A 538 15.56 -14.27 5.40
N GLY A 539 16.64 -13.56 5.04
CA GLY A 539 17.98 -13.71 5.59
C GLY A 539 18.15 -13.27 7.06
N ILE A 540 17.25 -12.49 7.66
CA ILE A 540 17.40 -12.01 9.05
C ILE A 540 17.42 -13.17 10.04
N SER A 541 16.51 -14.13 9.89
CA SER A 541 16.45 -15.28 10.79
C SER A 541 17.75 -16.07 10.73
N LYS A 542 18.31 -16.26 9.52
CA LYS A 542 19.59 -16.94 9.34
C LYS A 542 20.75 -16.15 9.96
N PHE A 543 20.77 -14.84 9.77
CA PHE A 543 21.74 -13.95 10.36
C PHE A 543 21.72 -13.99 11.89
N MET A 544 20.52 -13.86 12.47
CA MET A 544 20.31 -13.88 13.92
C MET A 544 20.66 -15.23 14.51
N ASN A 545 20.37 -16.34 13.81
CA ASN A 545 20.79 -17.66 14.26
C ASN A 545 22.32 -17.82 14.30
N ASN A 546 23.04 -17.18 13.38
CA ASN A 546 24.50 -17.27 13.28
C ASN A 546 25.25 -16.22 14.12
N CYS A 547 24.56 -15.22 14.67
CA CYS A 547 25.20 -14.23 15.53
C CYS A 547 25.48 -14.80 16.93
N PRO A 548 26.63 -14.50 17.55
CA PRO A 548 26.85 -14.78 18.97
C PRO A 548 25.77 -14.13 19.85
N GLU A 549 25.38 -14.76 20.97
CA GLU A 549 24.26 -14.29 21.81
C GLU A 549 24.50 -12.89 22.41
N ASN A 550 25.75 -12.61 22.80
CA ASN A 550 26.16 -11.29 23.27
C ASN A 550 26.01 -10.19 22.20
N VAL A 551 26.08 -10.56 20.93
CA VAL A 551 25.82 -9.66 19.79
C VAL A 551 24.30 -9.52 19.58
N LYS A 552 23.54 -10.62 19.63
CA LYS A 552 22.08 -10.60 19.45
C LYS A 552 21.38 -9.68 20.44
N CYS A 553 21.74 -9.72 21.71
CA CYS A 553 21.13 -8.86 22.75
C CYS A 553 21.34 -7.36 22.51
N ARG A 554 22.30 -6.99 21.65
CA ARG A 554 22.61 -5.60 21.30
C ARG A 554 22.01 -5.18 19.97
N LEU A 555 21.55 -6.10 19.13
CA LEU A 555 20.97 -5.80 17.81
C LEU A 555 19.45 -5.74 17.89
N LEU A 556 18.86 -4.61 17.49
CA LEU A 556 17.42 -4.44 17.39
C LEU A 556 17.02 -4.18 15.93
N PHE A 557 16.10 -4.99 15.40
CA PHE A 557 15.60 -4.85 14.02
C PHE A 557 14.33 -4.02 14.04
N VAL A 558 14.38 -2.84 13.45
CA VAL A 558 13.24 -1.93 13.39
C VAL A 558 12.57 -2.07 12.02
N GLY A 559 11.34 -2.60 12.00
CA GLY A 559 10.51 -2.71 10.80
C GLY A 559 10.00 -1.36 10.31
N ASN A 560 9.88 -1.21 9.00
CA ASN A 560 9.24 -0.06 8.35
C ASN A 560 7.72 0.03 8.56
N GLY A 561 7.17 -0.75 9.51
CA GLY A 561 5.89 -0.39 10.06
C GLY A 561 6.04 1.00 10.63
N ILE A 562 5.23 1.95 10.18
CA ILE A 562 4.99 3.24 10.86
C ILE A 562 4.25 2.96 12.20
N GLY A 563 4.57 1.83 12.85
CA GLY A 563 4.17 1.42 14.17
C GLY A 563 5.14 2.06 15.15
N ARG A 564 4.57 2.99 15.92
CA ARG A 564 5.18 3.74 17.01
C ARG A 564 5.63 2.82 18.15
N ASP A 565 6.61 1.95 17.93
CA ASP A 565 7.11 1.07 18.99
C ASP A 565 8.14 1.80 19.91
N GLY A 566 7.97 3.12 20.11
CA GLY A 566 8.90 3.90 20.93
C GLY A 566 8.53 5.35 21.25
N GLU A 567 7.38 5.87 20.80
CA GLU A 567 6.83 7.04 21.49
C GLU A 567 6.29 6.55 22.85
N PRO A 568 6.53 7.27 23.97
CA PRO A 568 5.68 7.07 25.13
C PRO A 568 4.26 7.22 24.62
N GLU A 569 3.42 6.21 24.84
CA GLU A 569 2.00 6.26 24.51
C GLU A 569 1.52 7.69 24.78
N CYS A 570 0.87 8.30 23.80
CA CYS A 570 -0.14 9.28 24.16
C CYS A 570 -1.11 8.49 25.02
N VAL A 571 -0.86 8.48 26.34
CA VAL A 571 -1.75 7.94 27.36
C VAL A 571 -2.98 8.81 27.21
N ILE A 572 -3.86 8.40 26.29
CA ILE A 572 -5.27 8.71 26.39
C ILE A 572 -5.62 8.02 27.70
N SER A 573 -5.60 8.81 28.78
CA SER A 573 -5.99 8.44 30.12
C SER A 573 -7.08 7.39 30.03
N SER A 574 -6.78 6.19 30.55
CA SER A 574 -7.63 5.00 30.48
C SER A 574 -9.11 5.37 30.46
N VAL A 575 -9.73 5.28 29.28
CA VAL A 575 -11.17 5.51 29.15
C VAL A 575 -11.87 4.48 30.02
N ASN A 576 -12.72 4.96 30.92
CA ASN A 576 -13.54 4.14 31.83
C ASN A 576 -14.12 2.92 31.06
N PRO A 577 -13.84 1.67 31.47
CA PRO A 577 -14.31 0.47 30.77
C PRO A 577 -15.85 0.35 30.75
N PHE A 578 -16.55 1.14 31.57
CA PHE A 578 -18.01 1.22 31.61
C PHE A 578 -18.58 2.35 30.75
N TYR A 579 -17.74 3.16 30.09
CA TYR A 579 -18.23 4.20 29.19
C TYR A 579 -18.83 3.55 27.94
N GLN A 580 -20.16 3.58 27.85
CA GLN A 580 -20.90 3.22 26.65
C GLN A 580 -21.27 4.50 25.89
N PRO A 581 -20.58 4.82 24.78
CA PRO A 581 -20.91 5.99 23.99
C PRO A 581 -22.38 5.95 23.58
N MET A 582 -23.10 7.04 23.83
CA MET A 582 -24.52 7.18 23.46
C MET A 582 -25.47 6.16 24.13
N GLN A 583 -25.19 5.69 25.35
CA GLN A 583 -26.06 4.74 26.07
C GLN A 583 -27.54 5.18 26.12
N ASN A 584 -27.80 6.48 26.22
CA ASN A 584 -29.14 7.06 26.30
C ASN A 584 -29.81 7.29 24.93
N ALA A 585 -29.08 7.13 23.81
CA ALA A 585 -29.64 7.30 22.47
C ALA A 585 -30.35 6.03 22.02
N SER A 586 -31.40 6.15 21.21
CA SER A 586 -32.07 4.97 20.64
C SER A 586 -31.12 4.18 19.73
N ARG A 587 -31.39 2.88 19.52
CA ARG A 587 -30.56 2.05 18.62
C ARG A 587 -30.45 2.67 17.22
N ASP A 588 -31.53 3.24 16.70
CA ASP A 588 -31.54 3.88 15.38
C ASP A 588 -30.67 5.14 15.35
N GLN A 589 -30.72 5.96 16.41
CA GLN A 589 -29.83 7.12 16.54
C GLN A 589 -28.36 6.69 16.63
N ARG A 590 -28.04 5.67 17.43
CA ARG A 590 -26.68 5.12 17.54
C ARG A 590 -26.19 4.61 16.19
N VAL A 591 -27.00 3.82 15.48
CA VAL A 591 -26.66 3.30 14.14
C VAL A 591 -26.49 4.46 13.15
N ALA A 592 -27.34 5.49 13.18
CA ALA A 592 -27.21 6.65 12.30
C ALA A 592 -25.91 7.44 12.56
N VAL A 593 -25.57 7.69 13.82
CA VAL A 593 -24.32 8.36 14.21
C VAL A 593 -23.11 7.51 13.83
N TRP A 594 -23.12 6.22 14.15
CA TRP A 594 -22.03 5.31 13.78
C TRP A 594 -21.89 5.17 12.26
N THR A 595 -22.99 5.12 11.51
CA THR A 595 -22.96 5.10 10.04
C THR A 595 -22.28 6.36 9.52
N ARG A 596 -22.56 7.54 10.10
CA ARG A 596 -21.90 8.79 9.70
C ARG A 596 -20.41 8.80 10.03
N ILE A 597 -20.03 8.38 11.24
CA ILE A 597 -18.61 8.29 11.67
C ILE A 597 -17.85 7.30 10.79
N VAL A 598 -18.39 6.10 10.62
CA VAL A 598 -17.79 5.05 9.79
C VAL A 598 -17.72 5.49 8.34
N SER A 599 -18.77 6.12 7.80
CA SER A 599 -18.71 6.65 6.43
C SER A 599 -17.59 7.67 6.28
N PHE A 600 -17.29 8.48 7.30
CA PHE A 600 -16.14 9.40 7.23
C PHE A 600 -14.80 8.66 7.29
N ALA A 601 -14.73 7.56 8.05
CA ALA A 601 -13.54 6.72 8.13
C ALA A 601 -13.27 5.94 6.84
N VAL A 602 -14.33 5.41 6.20
CA VAL A 602 -14.26 4.60 4.98
C VAL A 602 -14.22 5.47 3.71
N CYS A 603 -14.99 6.57 3.64
CA CYS A 603 -15.04 7.42 2.44
C CYS A 603 -13.83 8.35 2.28
N ARG A 604 -12.87 8.33 3.21
CA ARG A 604 -11.53 8.87 2.90
C ARG A 604 -10.88 7.87 1.97
N GLU A 605 -10.87 8.18 0.67
CA GLU A 605 -9.92 7.55 -0.24
C GLU A 605 -8.58 7.54 0.50
N THR A 606 -8.04 6.34 0.73
CA THR A 606 -6.69 6.24 1.28
C THR A 606 -5.83 7.12 0.38
N PRO A 607 -5.08 8.10 0.93
CA PRO A 607 -4.39 9.10 0.12
C PRO A 607 -3.62 8.35 -0.95
N ASP A 608 -4.04 8.54 -2.22
CA ASP A 608 -3.68 7.73 -3.39
C ASP A 608 -2.33 7.05 -3.13
N PRO A 609 -2.30 5.73 -2.81
CA PRO A 609 -1.07 5.07 -2.47
C PRO A 609 -0.17 5.33 -3.66
N SER A 610 0.87 6.15 -3.43
CA SER A 610 1.65 6.80 -4.49
C SER A 610 1.88 5.85 -5.66
N PRO A 611 2.05 6.28 -6.93
CA PRO A 611 2.27 5.37 -8.05
C PRO A 611 3.52 4.47 -7.91
N ARG A 612 4.24 4.48 -6.77
CA ARG A 612 5.01 3.32 -6.29
C ARG A 612 4.18 2.03 -6.21
N THR A 613 2.85 2.09 -6.14
CA THR A 613 1.91 0.97 -6.37
C THR A 613 1.38 0.86 -7.81
N HIS A 614 2.07 1.41 -8.82
CA HIS A 614 2.19 0.68 -10.11
C HIS A 614 2.84 -0.69 -9.89
N SER A 615 3.42 -0.93 -8.72
CA SER A 615 3.68 -2.26 -8.17
C SER A 615 2.43 -3.16 -8.11
N ALA A 616 1.18 -2.68 -8.04
CA ALA A 616 0.03 -3.60 -8.18
C ALA A 616 -0.10 -4.12 -9.63
N TYR A 617 0.20 -3.27 -10.63
CA TYR A 617 0.24 -3.66 -12.04
C TYR A 617 1.49 -4.49 -12.39
N MET A 618 2.64 -4.19 -11.78
CA MET A 618 3.87 -4.99 -11.91
C MET A 618 3.83 -6.28 -11.07
N MET A 619 3.24 -6.31 -9.88
CA MET A 619 3.03 -7.53 -9.07
C MET A 619 1.91 -8.40 -9.62
N GLY A 620 0.98 -7.86 -10.41
CA GLY A 620 0.12 -8.69 -11.27
C GLY A 620 0.93 -9.44 -12.35
N PHE A 621 2.07 -8.89 -12.76
CA PHE A 621 3.00 -9.51 -13.72
C PHE A 621 4.04 -10.43 -13.05
N PHE A 622 4.49 -10.11 -11.83
CA PHE A 622 5.36 -10.96 -11.02
C PHE A 622 4.50 -11.73 -10.02
N GLY A 623 4.01 -12.92 -10.40
CA GLY A 623 3.04 -13.76 -9.68
C GLY A 623 3.40 -14.25 -8.27
N SER A 624 3.84 -13.36 -7.36
CA SER A 624 3.90 -13.63 -5.93
C SER A 624 2.56 -13.24 -5.31
N TYR A 625 1.87 -14.27 -4.85
CA TYR A 625 0.65 -14.35 -4.06
C TYR A 625 0.56 -13.34 -2.91
N SER A 626 0.32 -12.05 -3.21
CA SER A 626 -0.56 -11.29 -2.33
C SER A 626 -1.87 -12.08 -2.35
N SER A 627 -2.29 -12.56 -1.18
CA SER A 627 -3.61 -13.11 -0.96
C SER A 627 -4.63 -12.02 -1.26
N TYR A 628 -4.86 -11.72 -2.55
CA TYR A 628 -5.90 -10.84 -3.02
C TYR A 628 -7.16 -11.36 -2.39
N VAL A 629 -7.58 -10.68 -1.34
CA VAL A 629 -8.67 -11.14 -0.54
C VAL A 629 -9.88 -11.08 -1.45
N ASN A 630 -10.63 -12.18 -1.51
CA ASN A 630 -11.95 -12.27 -2.15
C ASN A 630 -12.97 -11.36 -1.43
N SER A 631 -12.64 -10.11 -1.12
CA SER A 631 -13.58 -9.13 -0.61
C SER A 631 -14.47 -8.66 -1.74
N TRP A 632 -15.75 -8.45 -1.45
CA TRP A 632 -16.75 -7.90 -2.37
C TRP A 632 -16.82 -6.35 -2.32
N PHE A 633 -16.00 -5.71 -1.48
CA PHE A 633 -15.92 -4.26 -1.30
C PHE A 633 -14.57 -3.72 -1.78
N ASP A 634 -14.55 -2.43 -2.17
CA ASP A 634 -13.35 -1.76 -2.69
C ASP A 634 -12.32 -1.45 -1.57
N ALA A 635 -11.21 -2.19 -1.61
CA ALA A 635 -10.12 -2.08 -0.63
C ALA A 635 -9.35 -0.74 -0.69
N LYS A 636 -9.63 0.14 -1.66
CA LYS A 636 -9.08 1.52 -1.69
C LYS A 636 -9.61 2.40 -0.57
N PHE A 637 -10.80 2.09 -0.07
CA PHE A 637 -11.48 2.85 0.98
C PHE A 637 -11.16 2.32 2.37
N ILE A 638 -10.97 1.02 2.51
CA ILE A 638 -10.51 0.41 3.75
C ILE A 638 -9.77 -0.90 3.48
N ASP A 639 -8.64 -1.10 4.17
CA ASP A 639 -7.95 -2.37 4.09
C ASP A 639 -8.79 -3.51 4.69
N VAL A 640 -8.66 -4.70 4.12
CA VAL A 640 -9.46 -5.86 4.52
C VAL A 640 -9.27 -6.25 5.99
N PRO A 641 -8.04 -6.28 6.55
CA PRO A 641 -7.85 -6.52 7.97
C PRO A 641 -8.63 -5.56 8.87
N ALA A 642 -8.58 -4.26 8.60
CA ALA A 642 -9.33 -3.25 9.32
C ALA A 642 -10.83 -3.48 9.18
N ALA A 643 -11.33 -3.70 7.96
CA ALA A 643 -12.74 -4.00 7.73
C ALA A 643 -13.21 -5.23 8.53
N ARG A 644 -12.42 -6.30 8.54
CA ARG A 644 -12.70 -7.50 9.33
C ARG A 644 -12.75 -7.21 10.83
N ASN A 645 -11.83 -6.40 11.35
CA ASN A 645 -11.82 -6.03 12.77
C ASN A 645 -13.04 -5.18 13.13
N PHE A 646 -13.43 -4.22 12.28
CA PHE A 646 -14.62 -3.39 12.50
C PHE A 646 -15.92 -4.20 12.49
N LEU A 647 -16.04 -5.18 11.61
CA LEU A 647 -17.19 -6.09 11.57
C LEU A 647 -17.32 -6.94 12.85
N LEU A 648 -16.28 -7.04 13.69
CA LEU A 648 -16.29 -7.84 14.92
C LEU A 648 -16.53 -7.02 16.19
N VAL A 649 -16.69 -5.68 16.12
CA VAL A 649 -16.75 -4.82 17.31
C VAL A 649 -18.10 -4.93 18.05
N SER A 650 -19.21 -4.71 17.35
CA SER A 650 -20.57 -4.83 17.90
C SER A 650 -21.59 -5.04 16.78
N HIS A 651 -22.83 -5.42 17.12
CA HIS A 651 -23.89 -5.56 16.12
C HIS A 651 -24.27 -4.22 15.46
N GLU A 652 -24.34 -3.12 16.22
CA GLU A 652 -24.62 -1.80 15.66
C GLU A 652 -23.50 -1.32 14.73
N ILE A 653 -22.25 -1.55 15.11
CA ILE A 653 -21.10 -1.24 14.27
C ILE A 653 -21.09 -2.15 13.05
N TYR A 654 -21.38 -3.44 13.20
CA TYR A 654 -21.50 -4.37 12.08
C TYR A 654 -22.53 -3.88 11.05
N ASP A 655 -23.74 -3.50 11.49
CA ASP A 655 -24.79 -3.03 10.58
C ASP A 655 -24.44 -1.69 9.92
N ALA A 656 -23.92 -0.72 10.68
CA ALA A 656 -23.48 0.57 10.16
C ALA A 656 -22.32 0.43 9.17
N PHE A 657 -21.36 -0.44 9.50
CA PHE A 657 -20.17 -0.69 8.72
C PHE A 657 -20.46 -1.48 7.45
N LEU A 658 -21.35 -2.47 7.52
CA LEU A 658 -21.79 -3.21 6.34
C LEU A 658 -22.46 -2.28 5.31
N ARG A 659 -23.31 -1.34 5.75
CA ARG A 659 -23.89 -0.33 4.86
C ARG A 659 -22.83 0.55 4.21
N ALA A 660 -21.80 0.95 4.97
CA ALA A 660 -20.70 1.75 4.44
C ALA A 660 -19.85 0.97 3.41
N LEU A 661 -19.57 -0.31 3.65
CA LEU A 661 -18.87 -1.18 2.70
C LEU A 661 -19.69 -1.43 1.43
N SER A 662 -21.00 -1.68 1.57
CA SER A 662 -21.91 -1.91 0.44
C SER A 662 -22.05 -0.71 -0.50
N ARG A 663 -21.61 0.48 -0.08
CA ARG A 663 -21.60 1.67 -0.93
C ARG A 663 -20.62 1.56 -2.09
N HIS A 664 -19.51 0.85 -1.90
CA HIS A 664 -18.43 0.71 -2.88
C HIS A 664 -18.08 -0.77 -3.08
N LEU A 665 -18.76 -1.40 -4.04
CA LEU A 665 -18.57 -2.80 -4.37
C LEU A 665 -17.40 -2.98 -5.36
N ASP A 666 -16.58 -4.00 -5.12
CA ASP A 666 -15.51 -4.45 -6.03
C ASP A 666 -15.64 -5.97 -6.20
N ILE A 667 -16.24 -6.39 -7.30
CA ILE A 667 -16.55 -7.78 -7.62
C ILE A 667 -15.67 -8.21 -8.79
N ARG A 668 -14.50 -8.76 -8.47
CA ARG A 668 -13.54 -9.23 -9.49
C ARG A 668 -13.58 -10.73 -9.74
N TYR A 669 -14.22 -11.46 -8.84
CA TYR A 669 -14.23 -12.92 -8.82
C TYR A 669 -15.64 -13.43 -8.59
N GLN A 670 -15.92 -14.61 -9.14
CA GLN A 670 -17.20 -15.31 -8.95
C GLN A 670 -17.52 -15.49 -7.45
N ALA A 671 -16.52 -15.87 -6.64
CA ALA A 671 -16.70 -16.03 -5.20
C ALA A 671 -17.15 -14.74 -4.49
N SER A 672 -16.65 -13.57 -4.93
CA SER A 672 -17.08 -12.27 -4.37
C SER A 672 -18.52 -11.95 -4.77
N MET A 673 -18.93 -12.32 -5.99
CA MET A 673 -20.31 -12.18 -6.47
C MET A 673 -21.25 -13.07 -5.67
N GLU A 674 -20.89 -14.34 -5.43
CA GLU A 674 -21.68 -15.28 -4.63
C GLU A 674 -21.84 -14.81 -3.19
N GLN A 675 -20.76 -14.31 -2.57
CA GLN A 675 -20.82 -13.71 -1.23
C GLN A 675 -21.77 -12.50 -1.19
N TRP A 676 -21.67 -11.62 -2.18
CA TRP A 676 -22.53 -10.44 -2.26
C TRP A 676 -23.99 -10.82 -2.52
N SER A 677 -24.26 -11.76 -3.44
CA SER A 677 -25.59 -12.29 -3.72
C SER A 677 -26.20 -12.93 -2.48
N SER A 678 -25.43 -13.72 -1.72
CA SER A 678 -25.85 -14.28 -0.43
C SER A 678 -26.21 -13.18 0.58
N LEU A 679 -25.40 -12.12 0.63
CA LEU A 679 -25.65 -10.96 1.49
C LEU A 679 -26.91 -10.18 1.07
N LEU A 680 -27.17 -10.04 -0.23
CA LEU A 680 -28.39 -9.41 -0.73
C LEU A 680 -29.64 -10.26 -0.49
N CYS A 681 -29.53 -11.59 -0.54
CA CYS A 681 -30.63 -12.49 -0.18
C CYS A 681 -31.02 -12.33 1.29
N THR A 682 -30.04 -12.17 2.18
CA THR A 682 -30.30 -11.98 3.62
C THR A 682 -30.65 -10.53 3.97
N ARG A 683 -30.15 -9.54 3.22
CA ARG A 683 -30.31 -8.11 3.48
C ARG A 683 -30.56 -7.31 2.19
N PRO A 684 -31.75 -7.41 1.57
CA PRO A 684 -32.05 -6.76 0.28
C PRO A 684 -31.90 -5.24 0.30
N ALA A 685 -32.11 -4.60 1.44
CA ALA A 685 -31.97 -3.14 1.60
C ALA A 685 -30.56 -2.62 1.25
N LEU A 686 -29.52 -3.47 1.35
CA LEU A 686 -28.16 -3.08 1.01
C LEU A 686 -27.99 -2.72 -0.47
N ALA A 687 -28.80 -3.29 -1.36
CA ALA A 687 -28.71 -2.98 -2.79
C ALA A 687 -28.98 -1.49 -3.08
N SER A 688 -29.90 -0.88 -2.32
CA SER A 688 -30.21 0.55 -2.44
C SER A 688 -29.10 1.48 -1.96
N HIS A 689 -28.07 0.95 -1.28
CA HIS A 689 -26.92 1.71 -0.81
C HIS A 689 -25.73 1.67 -1.77
N VAL A 690 -25.75 0.80 -2.79
CA VAL A 690 -24.66 0.67 -3.75
C VAL A 690 -24.60 1.94 -4.61
N GLU A 691 -23.49 2.68 -4.50
CA GLU A 691 -23.24 3.88 -5.29
C GLU A 691 -22.12 3.68 -6.31
N THR A 692 -21.12 2.85 -5.97
CA THR A 692 -20.01 2.48 -6.86
C THR A 692 -19.98 0.96 -7.01
N LEU A 693 -19.85 0.49 -8.25
CA LEU A 693 -19.71 -0.92 -8.58
C LEU A 693 -18.55 -1.09 -9.56
N LEU A 694 -17.51 -1.80 -9.13
CA LEU A 694 -16.41 -2.25 -9.98
C LEU A 694 -16.65 -3.74 -10.28
N LEU A 695 -16.77 -4.11 -11.55
CA LEU A 695 -16.93 -5.49 -12.00
C LEU A 695 -15.76 -5.90 -12.88
N ASP A 696 -15.14 -7.05 -12.62
CA ASP A 696 -14.22 -7.69 -13.57
C ASP A 696 -14.96 -8.81 -14.31
N ALA A 697 -15.29 -8.58 -15.58
CA ALA A 697 -16.23 -9.40 -16.33
C ALA A 697 -15.66 -10.72 -16.84
N LYS A 698 -14.37 -11.04 -16.63
CA LYS A 698 -13.79 -12.32 -17.07
C LYS A 698 -14.51 -13.54 -16.49
N SER A 699 -15.02 -13.40 -15.27
CA SER A 699 -15.63 -14.51 -14.53
C SER A 699 -17.15 -14.45 -14.49
N LEU A 700 -17.76 -13.38 -15.01
CA LEU A 700 -19.19 -13.15 -14.89
C LEU A 700 -19.86 -13.20 -16.26
N THR A 701 -20.62 -14.26 -16.52
CA THR A 701 -21.56 -14.27 -17.64
C THR A 701 -22.68 -13.26 -17.32
N LEU A 702 -22.83 -12.24 -18.17
CA LEU A 702 -23.77 -11.13 -17.96
C LEU A 702 -25.26 -11.50 -18.21
N ASP A 703 -25.58 -12.79 -18.26
CA ASP A 703 -26.82 -13.26 -18.89
C ASP A 703 -28.06 -13.17 -17.99
N SER A 704 -27.98 -13.46 -16.68
CA SER A 704 -29.13 -13.32 -15.75
C SER A 704 -28.80 -12.58 -14.45
N ASP A 705 -27.76 -13.01 -13.74
CA ASP A 705 -27.57 -12.62 -12.33
C ASP A 705 -27.20 -11.15 -12.19
N ILE A 706 -26.41 -10.63 -13.12
CA ILE A 706 -26.02 -9.22 -13.13
C ILE A 706 -27.21 -8.31 -13.47
N GLY A 707 -28.11 -8.72 -14.37
CA GLY A 707 -29.34 -7.97 -14.64
C GLY A 707 -30.14 -7.76 -13.35
N THR A 708 -30.32 -8.83 -12.56
CA THR A 708 -31.02 -8.73 -11.27
C THR A 708 -30.28 -7.84 -10.24
N LEU A 709 -28.94 -7.82 -10.28
CA LEU A 709 -28.14 -6.94 -9.44
C LEU A 709 -28.37 -5.47 -9.82
N PHE A 710 -28.37 -5.14 -11.11
CA PHE A 710 -28.59 -3.76 -11.58
C PHE A 710 -30.01 -3.28 -11.27
N GLN A 711 -31.03 -4.12 -11.45
CA GLN A 711 -32.42 -3.80 -11.09
C GLN A 711 -32.58 -3.42 -9.61
N LYS A 712 -31.79 -4.02 -8.72
CA LYS A 712 -31.84 -3.76 -7.28
C LYS A 712 -30.98 -2.58 -6.84
N THR A 713 -30.03 -2.14 -7.65
CA THR A 713 -29.06 -1.07 -7.30
C THR A 713 -29.47 0.29 -7.88
N SER A 714 -30.65 0.76 -7.49
CA SER A 714 -31.24 2.02 -8.00
C SER A 714 -30.39 3.28 -7.70
N SER A 715 -29.54 3.23 -6.67
CA SER A 715 -28.64 4.32 -6.27
C SER A 715 -27.29 4.32 -6.99
N LEU A 716 -27.07 3.41 -7.95
CA LEU A 716 -25.78 3.29 -8.63
C LEU A 716 -25.41 4.57 -9.38
N ARG A 717 -24.25 5.14 -9.07
CA ARG A 717 -23.73 6.38 -9.68
C ARG A 717 -22.46 6.15 -10.48
N VAL A 718 -21.64 5.18 -10.08
CA VAL A 718 -20.35 4.90 -10.71
C VAL A 718 -20.30 3.41 -11.05
N LEU A 719 -20.07 3.11 -12.33
CA LEU A 719 -19.91 1.75 -12.82
C LEU A 719 -18.56 1.63 -13.55
N ASP A 720 -17.69 0.75 -13.09
CA ASP A 720 -16.45 0.38 -13.77
C ASP A 720 -16.55 -1.08 -14.23
N LEU A 721 -16.56 -1.28 -15.54
CA LEU A 721 -16.52 -2.59 -16.16
C LEU A 721 -15.09 -2.88 -16.60
N GLY A 722 -14.36 -3.54 -15.71
CA GLY A 722 -13.08 -4.18 -15.97
C GLY A 722 -13.26 -5.43 -16.83
N ALA A 723 -12.33 -5.64 -17.76
CA ALA A 723 -12.23 -6.87 -18.55
C ALA A 723 -13.52 -7.25 -19.30
N LEU A 724 -14.15 -6.26 -19.92
CA LEU A 724 -15.33 -6.44 -20.75
C LEU A 724 -15.13 -7.59 -21.76
N SER A 725 -16.20 -8.36 -21.98
CA SER A 725 -16.38 -9.24 -23.13
C SER A 725 -17.32 -8.57 -24.15
N PRO A 726 -17.39 -9.04 -25.40
CA PRO A 726 -18.39 -8.54 -26.34
C PRO A 726 -19.83 -8.64 -25.86
N SER A 727 -20.20 -9.76 -25.23
CA SER A 727 -21.54 -9.96 -24.67
C SER A 727 -21.83 -8.96 -23.56
N SER A 728 -20.81 -8.51 -22.82
CA SER A 728 -20.97 -7.48 -21.81
C SER A 728 -21.48 -6.15 -22.36
N ILE A 729 -21.03 -5.75 -23.55
CA ILE A 729 -21.43 -4.46 -24.15
C ILE A 729 -22.90 -4.53 -24.61
N TYR A 730 -23.32 -5.66 -25.20
CA TYR A 730 -24.73 -5.86 -25.56
C TYR A 730 -25.63 -5.89 -24.32
N ALA A 731 -25.20 -6.60 -23.28
CA ALA A 731 -25.91 -6.65 -22.01
C ALA A 731 -26.05 -5.25 -21.42
N LEU A 732 -24.97 -4.46 -21.42
CA LEU A 732 -24.96 -3.07 -20.95
C LEU A 732 -26.00 -2.21 -21.66
N GLY A 733 -26.14 -2.34 -22.98
CA GLY A 733 -27.16 -1.63 -23.75
C GLY A 733 -28.58 -1.98 -23.30
N ARG A 734 -28.84 -3.28 -23.11
CA ARG A 734 -30.14 -3.82 -22.69
C ARG A 734 -30.56 -3.34 -21.29
N ILE A 735 -29.61 -3.28 -20.35
CA ILE A 735 -29.88 -2.92 -18.94
C ILE A 735 -29.76 -1.42 -18.67
N SER A 736 -29.15 -0.66 -19.59
CA SER A 736 -28.96 0.78 -19.43
C SER A 736 -30.23 1.57 -19.08
N PRO A 737 -31.46 1.21 -19.51
CA PRO A 737 -32.67 1.93 -19.11
C PRO A 737 -33.00 1.83 -17.61
N GLU A 738 -32.51 0.80 -16.92
CA GLU A 738 -32.88 0.53 -15.52
C GLU A 738 -32.12 1.41 -14.51
N PHE A 739 -30.86 1.76 -14.82
CA PHE A 739 -30.01 2.58 -13.95
C PHE A 739 -29.34 3.77 -14.66
N GLY A 740 -29.52 3.91 -15.97
CA GLY A 740 -28.89 4.98 -16.74
C GLY A 740 -29.36 6.40 -16.37
N SER A 741 -30.50 6.52 -15.68
CA SER A 741 -30.96 7.78 -15.07
C SER A 741 -30.24 8.15 -13.77
N SER A 742 -29.69 7.18 -13.03
CA SER A 742 -28.90 7.41 -11.80
C SER A 742 -27.40 7.38 -12.05
N LEU A 743 -26.93 6.68 -13.09
CA LEU A 743 -25.52 6.58 -13.42
C LEU A 743 -24.93 7.94 -13.82
N ARG A 744 -23.80 8.30 -13.20
CA ARG A 744 -23.06 9.55 -13.42
C ARG A 744 -21.68 9.32 -14.03
N ALA A 745 -21.04 8.19 -13.73
CA ALA A 745 -19.76 7.81 -14.31
C ALA A 745 -19.76 6.36 -14.80
N LEU A 746 -19.23 6.14 -16.00
CA LEU A 746 -19.10 4.83 -16.62
C LEU A 746 -17.67 4.65 -17.13
N THR A 747 -17.00 3.60 -16.68
CA THR A 747 -15.69 3.17 -17.17
C THR A 747 -15.83 1.84 -17.91
N LEU A 748 -15.31 1.79 -19.13
CA LEU A 748 -15.29 0.61 -19.98
C LEU A 748 -13.83 0.26 -20.25
N SER A 749 -13.31 -0.84 -19.70
CA SER A 749 -11.90 -1.22 -19.87
C SER A 749 -11.73 -2.69 -20.26
N SER A 750 -10.79 -2.95 -21.18
CA SER A 750 -10.34 -4.31 -21.48
C SER A 750 -9.01 -4.57 -20.79
N ARG A 751 -9.07 -5.33 -19.68
CA ARG A 751 -7.87 -5.79 -18.94
C ARG A 751 -7.42 -7.19 -19.40
N CYS A 752 -8.05 -7.75 -20.44
CA CYS A 752 -7.74 -9.07 -20.98
C CYS A 752 -6.62 -8.97 -22.01
N SER A 753 -5.39 -9.38 -21.67
CA SER A 753 -4.28 -9.41 -22.61
C SER A 753 -4.29 -10.60 -23.59
N GLY A 754 -5.29 -11.49 -23.53
CA GLY A 754 -5.21 -12.82 -24.16
C GLY A 754 -6.27 -13.16 -25.22
N ASP A 755 -7.33 -12.37 -25.39
CA ASP A 755 -8.48 -12.76 -26.24
C ASP A 755 -8.90 -11.63 -27.20
N PHE A 756 -7.90 -11.00 -27.83
CA PHE A 756 -8.13 -9.83 -28.68
C PHE A 756 -8.72 -10.16 -30.05
N ASP A 757 -8.56 -11.40 -30.54
CA ASP A 757 -8.92 -11.77 -31.91
C ASP A 757 -10.43 -11.67 -32.17
N ASN A 758 -11.26 -11.97 -31.15
CA ASN A 758 -12.71 -11.89 -31.26
C ASN A 758 -13.27 -10.46 -31.32
N TRP A 759 -12.51 -9.44 -30.91
CA TRP A 759 -13.01 -8.07 -30.85
C TRP A 759 -12.91 -7.29 -32.17
N ALA A 760 -11.97 -7.65 -33.04
CA ALA A 760 -11.63 -6.85 -34.21
C ALA A 760 -12.72 -6.84 -35.28
N THR A 761 -13.54 -7.89 -35.35
CA THR A 761 -14.63 -8.05 -36.32
C THR A 761 -15.96 -7.48 -35.83
N LEU A 762 -16.08 -7.23 -34.53
CA LEU A 762 -17.35 -6.84 -33.92
C LEU A 762 -17.62 -5.35 -34.05
N THR A 763 -18.88 -5.06 -34.38
CA THR A 763 -19.38 -3.71 -34.54
C THR A 763 -20.60 -3.52 -33.65
N PHE A 764 -20.57 -2.49 -32.82
CA PHE A 764 -21.61 -2.17 -31.86
C PHE A 764 -22.41 -0.96 -32.32
N SER A 765 -23.73 -1.01 -32.14
CA SER A 765 -24.59 0.17 -32.33
C SER A 765 -24.29 1.21 -31.25
N ALA A 766 -24.34 2.48 -31.65
CA ALA A 766 -24.34 3.64 -30.76
C ALA A 766 -25.48 3.61 -29.72
N ASP A 767 -26.57 2.88 -30.00
CA ASP A 767 -27.76 2.79 -29.14
C ASP A 767 -27.47 2.17 -27.77
N VAL A 768 -26.34 1.49 -27.61
CA VAL A 768 -25.85 1.02 -26.30
C VAL A 768 -25.76 2.16 -25.27
N PHE A 769 -25.63 3.41 -25.74
CA PHE A 769 -25.55 4.59 -24.89
C PHE A 769 -26.89 5.30 -24.63
N SER A 770 -27.99 4.83 -25.23
CA SER A 770 -29.29 5.52 -25.22
C SER A 770 -29.91 5.66 -23.83
N GLY A 771 -29.73 4.67 -22.95
CA GLY A 771 -30.27 4.70 -21.57
C GLY A 771 -29.53 5.63 -20.61
N PHE A 772 -28.30 6.06 -20.94
CA PHE A 772 -27.42 6.82 -20.04
C PHE A 772 -27.67 8.33 -20.07
N VAL A 773 -28.94 8.72 -19.88
CA VAL A 773 -29.37 10.13 -19.97
C VAL A 773 -28.72 11.03 -18.93
N ALA A 774 -28.31 10.49 -17.79
CA ALA A 774 -27.74 11.26 -16.69
C ALA A 774 -26.22 11.15 -16.55
N LEU A 775 -25.57 10.44 -17.49
CA LEU A 775 -24.13 10.22 -17.46
C LEU A 775 -23.36 11.53 -17.65
N GLU A 776 -22.45 11.81 -16.72
CA GLU A 776 -21.62 13.02 -16.72
C GLU A 776 -20.17 12.71 -17.11
N ARG A 777 -19.67 11.51 -16.82
CA ARG A 777 -18.31 11.07 -17.13
C ARG A 777 -18.33 9.72 -17.86
N LEU A 778 -17.64 9.65 -19.00
CA LEU A 778 -17.41 8.41 -19.75
C LEU A 778 -15.91 8.17 -19.89
N GLU A 779 -15.45 6.98 -19.50
CA GLU A 779 -14.08 6.52 -19.67
C GLU A 779 -14.04 5.28 -20.56
N MET A 780 -13.30 5.38 -21.66
CA MET A 780 -13.11 4.34 -22.66
C MET A 780 -11.65 3.89 -22.68
N ASN A 781 -11.43 2.64 -22.36
CA ASN A 781 -10.13 1.98 -22.36
C ASN A 781 -10.23 0.63 -23.08
N ILE A 782 -10.73 0.67 -24.31
CA ILE A 782 -10.85 -0.49 -25.20
C ILE A 782 -10.46 -0.08 -26.62
N GLN A 783 -9.40 -0.68 -27.16
CA GLN A 783 -8.89 -0.28 -28.48
C GLN A 783 -9.69 -0.85 -29.66
N THR A 784 -10.28 -2.03 -29.49
CA THR A 784 -10.76 -2.89 -30.58
C THR A 784 -12.20 -2.67 -31.06
N PRO A 785 -13.22 -2.42 -30.21
CA PRO A 785 -14.61 -2.42 -30.67
C PRO A 785 -14.87 -1.27 -31.63
N ARG A 786 -15.53 -1.59 -32.74
CA ARG A 786 -16.00 -0.59 -33.70
C ARG A 786 -17.39 -0.12 -33.29
N PHE A 787 -17.62 1.18 -33.32
CA PHE A 787 -18.96 1.76 -33.13
C PHE A 787 -19.49 2.30 -34.45
N ILE A 788 -20.78 2.13 -34.69
CA ILE A 788 -21.50 2.76 -35.80
C ILE A 788 -22.71 3.51 -35.23
N ALA A 789 -22.87 4.76 -35.63
CA ALA A 789 -24.12 5.50 -35.48
C ALA A 789 -24.93 5.39 -36.77
N THR A 790 -26.20 5.02 -36.64
CA THR A 790 -27.17 4.92 -37.75
C THR A 790 -27.77 6.28 -38.09
N ALA A 791 -27.83 7.21 -37.13
CA ALA A 791 -28.31 8.58 -37.30
C ALA A 791 -27.68 9.53 -36.25
N PRO A 792 -27.76 10.87 -36.44
CA PRO A 792 -27.50 11.83 -35.37
C PRO A 792 -28.45 11.59 -34.18
N CYS A 793 -27.89 11.36 -32.99
CA CYS A 793 -28.65 11.03 -31.79
C CYS A 793 -28.28 11.95 -30.63
N ASP A 794 -29.25 12.22 -29.76
CA ASP A 794 -29.07 12.99 -28.52
C ASP A 794 -28.64 12.08 -27.35
N PHE A 795 -27.76 11.12 -27.63
CA PHE A 795 -27.22 10.25 -26.60
C PHE A 795 -26.23 11.01 -25.73
N LEU A 796 -26.25 10.71 -24.42
CA LEU A 796 -25.38 11.31 -23.42
C LEU A 796 -25.51 12.87 -23.30
N PRO A 797 -26.73 13.42 -23.19
CA PRO A 797 -26.95 14.87 -23.20
C PRO A 797 -26.30 15.59 -22.00
N ASN A 798 -26.02 14.85 -20.92
CA ASN A 798 -25.39 15.36 -19.71
C ASN A 798 -23.88 15.12 -19.62
N LEU A 799 -23.25 14.56 -20.66
CA LEU A 799 -21.82 14.24 -20.63
C LEU A 799 -20.98 15.51 -20.52
N LYS A 800 -20.20 15.60 -19.45
CA LYS A 800 -19.27 16.70 -19.15
C LYS A 800 -17.82 16.31 -19.41
N GLU A 801 -17.47 15.06 -19.14
CA GLU A 801 -16.09 14.60 -19.21
C GLU A 801 -15.96 13.30 -20.04
N LEU A 802 -15.04 13.32 -21.00
CA LEU A 802 -14.71 12.17 -21.83
C LEU A 802 -13.23 11.80 -21.65
N TYR A 803 -12.98 10.56 -21.26
CA TYR A 803 -11.65 9.99 -21.07
C TYR A 803 -11.49 8.85 -22.08
N ALA A 804 -10.49 8.90 -22.95
CA ALA A 804 -10.20 7.84 -23.90
C ALA A 804 -8.72 7.46 -23.81
N GLN A 805 -8.44 6.41 -23.04
CA GLN A 805 -7.09 5.86 -22.92
C GLN A 805 -6.74 5.02 -24.14
N GLN A 806 -7.66 4.14 -24.51
CA GLN A 806 -7.62 3.31 -25.70
C GLN A 806 -9.00 3.36 -26.34
N ALA A 807 -9.05 3.71 -27.62
CA ALA A 807 -10.29 3.80 -28.38
C ALA A 807 -10.03 3.60 -29.88
N HIS A 808 -10.91 2.86 -30.54
CA HIS A 808 -10.94 2.76 -31.98
C HIS A 808 -11.36 4.10 -32.61
N PRO A 809 -10.85 4.52 -33.78
CA PRO A 809 -11.25 5.77 -34.43
C PRO A 809 -12.77 5.91 -34.67
N THR A 810 -13.47 4.80 -34.91
CA THR A 810 -14.93 4.82 -35.14
C THR A 810 -15.73 5.20 -33.89
N PHE A 811 -15.18 5.04 -32.68
CA PHE A 811 -15.77 5.57 -31.45
C PHE A 811 -15.88 7.09 -31.50
N PHE A 812 -14.79 7.79 -31.86
CA PHE A 812 -14.82 9.24 -32.00
C PHE A 812 -15.67 9.70 -33.18
N ALA A 813 -15.67 8.96 -34.29
CA ALA A 813 -16.56 9.25 -35.42
C ALA A 813 -18.03 9.18 -35.00
N THR A 814 -18.40 8.17 -34.19
CA THR A 814 -19.73 7.99 -33.62
C THR A 814 -20.09 9.14 -32.67
N LEU A 815 -19.22 9.46 -31.70
CA LEU A 815 -19.44 10.59 -30.78
C LEU A 815 -19.45 11.96 -31.49
N SER A 816 -18.82 12.06 -32.67
CA SER A 816 -18.93 13.24 -33.54
C SER A 816 -20.32 13.38 -34.16
N GLN A 817 -21.19 12.37 -34.10
CA GLN A 817 -22.57 12.51 -34.53
C GLN A 817 -23.47 13.00 -33.39
N PHE A 818 -23.11 12.72 -32.13
CA PHE A 818 -23.92 13.06 -30.96
C PHE A 818 -24.00 14.57 -30.71
N ILE A 819 -25.08 15.00 -30.06
CA ILE A 819 -25.20 16.34 -29.47
C ILE A 819 -24.76 16.27 -28.01
N LEU A 820 -23.54 16.74 -27.75
CA LEU A 820 -22.95 16.76 -26.40
C LEU A 820 -22.91 18.22 -25.89
N PRO A 821 -24.02 18.79 -25.41
CA PRO A 821 -24.09 20.22 -25.11
C PRO A 821 -23.28 20.61 -23.87
N LYS A 822 -23.08 19.68 -22.93
CA LYS A 822 -22.39 19.93 -21.65
C LYS A 822 -20.93 19.50 -21.62
N LEU A 823 -20.37 19.02 -22.74
CA LEU A 823 -19.00 18.51 -22.78
C LEU A 823 -17.99 19.63 -22.55
N GLN A 824 -17.16 19.49 -21.51
CA GLN A 824 -16.19 20.49 -21.09
C GLN A 824 -14.78 19.93 -20.95
N VAL A 825 -14.63 18.66 -20.58
CA VAL A 825 -13.33 18.03 -20.30
C VAL A 825 -13.10 16.88 -21.28
N LEU A 826 -11.94 16.90 -21.95
CA LEU A 826 -11.51 15.85 -22.85
C LEU A 826 -10.11 15.36 -22.46
N LYS A 827 -9.97 14.06 -22.18
CA LYS A 827 -8.68 13.41 -21.90
C LYS A 827 -8.40 12.32 -22.93
N LEU A 828 -7.33 12.46 -23.70
CA LEU A 828 -7.00 11.57 -24.80
C LEU A 828 -5.58 11.01 -24.65
N TYR A 829 -5.48 9.72 -24.39
CA TYR A 829 -4.19 9.01 -24.41
C TYR A 829 -3.94 8.27 -25.73
N VAL A 830 -4.85 8.43 -26.70
CA VAL A 830 -4.70 8.00 -28.10
C VAL A 830 -4.15 9.13 -28.98
N PRO A 831 -3.55 8.82 -30.15
CA PRO A 831 -3.09 9.86 -31.07
C PRO A 831 -4.21 10.81 -31.49
N MET A 832 -3.98 12.12 -31.36
CA MET A 832 -4.99 13.15 -31.56
C MET A 832 -5.68 13.09 -32.94
N ARG A 833 -4.96 12.69 -33.99
CA ARG A 833 -5.50 12.47 -35.34
C ARG A 833 -6.73 11.56 -35.40
N ARG A 834 -6.89 10.65 -34.43
CA ARG A 834 -8.07 9.75 -34.34
C ARG A 834 -9.34 10.48 -33.88
N ALA A 835 -9.20 11.65 -33.25
CA ALA A 835 -10.27 12.46 -32.70
C ALA A 835 -10.43 13.82 -33.40
N ASP A 836 -9.79 14.05 -34.56
CA ASP A 836 -9.80 15.34 -35.26
C ASP A 836 -11.22 15.83 -35.60
N ASN A 837 -12.07 14.93 -36.13
CA ASN A 837 -13.47 15.27 -36.44
C ASN A 837 -14.28 15.59 -35.17
N PHE A 838 -13.99 14.86 -34.08
CA PHE A 838 -14.64 15.07 -32.80
C PHE A 838 -14.28 16.44 -32.22
N ILE A 839 -13.00 16.79 -32.25
CA ILE A 839 -12.51 18.10 -31.78
C ILE A 839 -13.01 19.22 -32.69
N LYS A 840 -13.07 19.02 -34.00
CA LYS A 840 -13.64 20.02 -34.92
C LYS A 840 -15.10 20.35 -34.56
N LYS A 841 -15.91 19.33 -34.18
CA LYS A 841 -17.32 19.53 -33.84
C LYS A 841 -17.53 20.05 -32.42
N HIS A 842 -16.85 19.47 -31.44
CA HIS A 842 -17.12 19.74 -30.02
C HIS A 842 -16.07 20.62 -29.33
N GLY A 843 -14.95 20.90 -29.99
CA GLY A 843 -13.87 21.76 -29.50
C GLY A 843 -14.31 23.12 -28.97
N PRO A 844 -15.28 23.84 -29.59
CA PRO A 844 -15.78 25.09 -29.05
C PRO A 844 -16.40 25.02 -27.64
N LYS A 845 -16.74 23.83 -27.15
CA LYS A 845 -17.30 23.63 -25.80
C LYS A 845 -16.24 23.26 -24.76
N LEU A 846 -15.08 22.80 -25.21
CA LEU A 846 -14.03 22.27 -24.34
C LEU A 846 -13.35 23.40 -23.57
N VAL A 847 -13.35 23.25 -22.26
CA VAL A 847 -12.66 24.13 -21.29
C VAL A 847 -11.33 23.51 -20.86
N ARG A 848 -11.24 22.17 -20.84
CA ARG A 848 -10.01 21.45 -20.49
C ARG A 848 -9.71 20.32 -21.47
N VAL A 849 -8.48 20.27 -21.95
CA VAL A 849 -7.96 19.18 -22.79
C VAL A 849 -6.70 18.60 -22.16
N GLU A 850 -6.65 17.28 -21.99
CA GLU A 850 -5.47 16.53 -21.60
C GLU A 850 -5.12 15.56 -22.73
N THR A 851 -3.86 15.52 -23.17
CA THR A 851 -3.48 14.70 -24.31
C THR A 851 -2.05 14.20 -24.28
N THR A 852 -1.84 12.99 -24.81
CA THR A 852 -0.51 12.40 -24.88
C THR A 852 0.26 12.73 -26.15
N ILE A 853 -0.37 12.64 -27.32
CA ILE A 853 0.35 12.68 -28.61
C ILE A 853 -0.46 13.47 -29.64
N GLY A 854 0.23 14.36 -30.36
CA GLY A 854 -0.25 14.91 -31.63
C GLY A 854 -1.11 16.17 -31.51
N PHE A 855 -1.19 16.81 -30.34
CA PHE A 855 -1.84 18.11 -30.20
C PHE A 855 -1.07 19.18 -30.98
N ASN A 856 -1.74 19.77 -31.97
CA ASN A 856 -1.15 20.74 -32.88
C ASN A 856 -1.98 22.03 -32.94
N GLN A 857 -1.54 22.97 -33.77
CA GLN A 857 -2.19 24.28 -33.92
C GLN A 857 -3.66 24.18 -34.33
N LYS A 858 -3.99 23.29 -35.28
CA LYS A 858 -5.36 23.10 -35.76
C LYS A 858 -6.29 22.61 -34.65
N ASN A 859 -5.80 21.76 -33.75
CA ASN A 859 -6.58 21.31 -32.60
C ASN A 859 -6.81 22.46 -31.61
N LEU A 860 -5.80 23.30 -31.35
CA LEU A 860 -5.96 24.48 -30.49
C LEU A 860 -6.95 25.49 -31.08
N ASP A 861 -6.86 25.78 -32.38
CA ASP A 861 -7.75 26.70 -33.08
C ASP A 861 -9.21 26.20 -33.09
N SER A 862 -9.42 24.87 -33.03
CA SER A 862 -10.74 24.24 -32.91
C SER A 862 -11.34 24.36 -31.50
N CYS A 863 -10.55 24.79 -30.49
CA CYS A 863 -10.96 24.87 -29.09
C CYS A 863 -10.88 26.30 -28.53
N PRO A 864 -11.61 27.29 -29.08
CA PRO A 864 -11.47 28.71 -28.71
C PRO A 864 -11.77 29.04 -27.23
N ASN A 865 -12.48 28.14 -26.53
CA ASN A 865 -12.85 28.28 -25.12
C ASN A 865 -11.94 27.51 -24.16
N LEU A 866 -10.82 26.98 -24.65
CA LEU A 866 -9.89 26.20 -23.84
C LEU A 866 -9.21 27.08 -22.78
N GLU A 867 -9.36 26.70 -21.51
CA GLU A 867 -8.74 27.37 -20.36
C GLU A 867 -7.54 26.59 -19.81
N ILE A 868 -7.62 25.25 -19.82
CA ILE A 868 -6.58 24.37 -19.28
C ILE A 868 -6.13 23.36 -20.34
N LEU A 869 -4.84 23.38 -20.68
CA LEU A 869 -4.23 22.42 -21.58
C LEU A 869 -3.19 21.58 -20.84
N ASP A 870 -3.34 20.26 -20.85
CA ASP A 870 -2.42 19.31 -20.23
C ASP A 870 -1.77 18.41 -21.29
N LEU A 871 -0.44 18.38 -21.31
CA LEU A 871 0.37 17.79 -22.37
C LEU A 871 1.34 16.77 -21.79
N SER A 872 1.27 15.52 -22.25
CA SER A 872 2.23 14.49 -21.85
C SER A 872 3.59 14.60 -22.56
N ASP A 873 4.53 13.79 -22.07
CA ASP A 873 5.90 13.58 -22.57
C ASP A 873 6.11 13.55 -24.07
N TYR A 874 5.10 13.08 -24.81
CA TYR A 874 5.19 12.85 -26.25
C TYR A 874 4.57 13.99 -27.06
N ALA A 875 3.86 14.92 -26.43
CA ALA A 875 3.30 16.08 -27.10
C ALA A 875 4.40 17.10 -27.40
N GLN A 876 4.52 17.48 -28.67
CA GLN A 876 5.42 18.54 -29.10
C GLN A 876 4.73 19.91 -28.96
N PRO A 877 5.44 20.98 -28.56
CA PRO A 877 4.89 22.33 -28.41
C PRO A 877 4.59 23.04 -29.75
N SER A 878 4.13 22.31 -30.75
CA SER A 878 3.90 22.82 -32.11
C SER A 878 2.69 23.77 -32.23
N PHE A 879 1.86 23.88 -31.19
CA PHE A 879 0.65 24.70 -31.13
C PHE A 879 0.91 26.15 -30.68
N ALA A 880 2.15 26.55 -30.39
CA ALA A 880 2.48 27.90 -29.92
C ALA A 880 2.61 28.95 -31.04
N LYS A 881 2.01 28.70 -32.22
CA LYS A 881 2.16 29.57 -33.41
C LYS A 881 1.06 30.63 -33.50
N SER A 882 -0.18 30.30 -33.14
CA SER A 882 -1.32 31.23 -33.15
C SER A 882 -1.62 31.81 -31.76
N SER A 883 -2.46 32.85 -31.71
CA SER A 883 -2.89 33.45 -30.45
C SER A 883 -4.11 32.73 -29.85
N HIS A 884 -4.12 32.49 -28.54
CA HIS A 884 -5.27 31.92 -27.82
C HIS A 884 -5.66 32.79 -26.62
N ARG A 885 -6.86 33.38 -26.66
CA ARG A 885 -7.28 34.41 -25.68
C ARG A 885 -7.66 33.86 -24.30
N ARG A 886 -8.27 32.67 -24.26
CA ARG A 886 -8.85 32.08 -23.03
C ARG A 886 -7.95 31.09 -22.30
N LEU A 887 -6.79 30.74 -22.85
CA LEU A 887 -5.92 29.71 -22.26
C LEU A 887 -5.26 30.29 -21.02
N GLN A 888 -5.62 29.80 -19.83
CA GLN A 888 -5.15 30.31 -18.53
C GLN A 888 -4.03 29.48 -17.93
N GLN A 889 -4.05 28.16 -18.16
CA GLN A 889 -3.09 27.23 -17.58
C GLN A 889 -2.59 26.22 -18.61
N VAL A 890 -1.28 26.01 -18.66
CA VAL A 890 -0.66 24.91 -19.40
C VAL A 890 0.07 23.99 -18.44
N ARG A 891 -0.27 22.70 -18.45
CA ARG A 891 0.41 21.65 -17.68
C ARG A 891 1.28 20.83 -18.60
N LEU A 892 2.56 20.71 -18.26
CA LEU A 892 3.57 20.04 -19.03
C LEU A 892 4.02 18.82 -18.24
N ASN A 893 3.59 17.64 -18.64
CA ASN A 893 3.97 16.35 -18.09
C ASN A 893 5.20 15.78 -18.82
N TRP A 894 6.27 16.58 -18.99
CA TRP A 894 7.50 16.16 -19.67
C TRP A 894 8.63 15.75 -18.69
N VAL A 895 9.31 14.63 -18.91
CA VAL A 895 10.41 14.11 -18.10
C VAL A 895 11.56 15.11 -18.08
N ILE A 896 11.80 15.69 -16.91
CA ILE A 896 12.74 16.80 -16.70
C ILE A 896 14.18 16.45 -17.10
N SER A 897 14.65 15.26 -16.73
CA SER A 897 16.06 14.86 -16.86
C SER A 897 16.57 14.84 -18.30
N ARG A 898 15.67 14.71 -19.29
CA ARG A 898 16.03 14.64 -20.71
C ARG A 898 15.51 15.82 -21.54
N GLN A 899 14.62 16.65 -20.99
CA GLN A 899 13.81 17.57 -21.79
C GLN A 899 13.85 19.03 -21.34
N ILE A 900 14.80 19.45 -20.49
CA ILE A 900 14.93 20.88 -20.09
C ILE A 900 15.03 21.83 -21.31
N GLY A 901 15.66 21.38 -22.40
CA GLY A 901 15.71 22.13 -23.66
C GLY A 901 14.33 22.38 -24.28
N LYS A 902 13.42 21.40 -24.21
CA LYS A 902 12.03 21.56 -24.68
C LYS A 902 11.24 22.53 -23.81
N TYR A 903 11.41 22.48 -22.48
CA TYR A 903 10.80 23.45 -21.57
C TYR A 903 11.26 24.88 -21.89
N LYS A 904 12.57 25.07 -22.08
CA LYS A 904 13.14 26.35 -22.47
C LYS A 904 12.58 26.83 -23.80
N GLN A 905 12.61 25.98 -24.84
CA GLN A 905 12.06 26.29 -26.16
C GLN A 905 10.57 26.67 -26.08
N PHE A 906 9.77 25.91 -25.33
CA PHE A 906 8.35 26.20 -25.14
C PHE A 906 8.14 27.56 -24.48
N CYS A 907 8.80 27.81 -23.35
CA CYS A 907 8.67 29.08 -22.63
C CYS A 907 9.18 30.28 -23.45
N GLU A 908 10.14 30.09 -24.36
CA GLU A 908 10.58 31.12 -25.30
C GLU A 908 9.55 31.42 -26.40
N THR A 909 8.71 30.44 -26.75
CA THR A 909 7.61 30.62 -27.73
C THR A 909 6.36 31.24 -27.15
N ILE A 910 6.17 31.15 -25.82
CA ILE A 910 5.04 31.75 -25.10
C ILE A 910 5.30 33.25 -24.92
N SER A 911 4.29 34.06 -25.17
CA SER A 911 4.30 35.50 -24.89
C SER A 911 2.90 36.00 -24.56
N PRO A 912 2.76 37.06 -23.75
CA PRO A 912 1.46 37.67 -23.43
C PRO A 912 0.69 38.15 -24.68
N LYS A 913 1.39 38.49 -25.77
CA LYS A 913 0.75 38.86 -27.05
C LYS A 913 0.02 37.68 -27.70
N ARG A 914 0.60 36.48 -27.65
CA ARG A 914 -0.03 35.27 -28.21
C ARG A 914 -1.03 34.66 -27.22
N PHE A 915 -0.72 34.68 -25.94
CA PHE A 915 -1.54 34.05 -24.90
C PHE A 915 -1.90 35.05 -23.80
N PRO A 916 -2.76 36.05 -24.09
CA PRO A 916 -3.06 37.12 -23.14
C PRO A 916 -3.79 36.64 -21.87
N GLY A 917 -4.46 35.48 -21.93
CA GLY A 917 -5.11 34.88 -20.77
C GLY A 917 -4.22 34.00 -19.92
N LEU A 918 -2.99 33.67 -20.37
CA LEU A 918 -2.15 32.67 -19.73
C LEU A 918 -1.54 33.23 -18.45
N ARG A 919 -1.85 32.57 -17.33
CA ARG A 919 -1.39 32.95 -15.99
C ARG A 919 -0.45 31.93 -15.39
N GLU A 920 -0.59 30.65 -15.75
CA GLU A 920 0.12 29.57 -15.08
C GLU A 920 0.70 28.55 -16.05
N ILE A 921 1.96 28.17 -15.81
CA ILE A 921 2.58 26.99 -16.40
C ILE A 921 2.91 26.03 -15.26
N VAL A 922 2.45 24.78 -15.34
CA VAL A 922 2.69 23.76 -14.31
C VAL A 922 3.57 22.67 -14.89
N VAL A 923 4.72 22.41 -14.26
CA VAL A 923 5.57 21.26 -14.57
C VAL A 923 5.06 20.06 -13.78
N ALA A 924 4.25 19.24 -14.43
CA ALA A 924 3.43 18.23 -13.80
C ALA A 924 4.05 16.84 -13.52
N PRO A 925 5.23 16.43 -14.04
CA PRO A 925 5.84 15.18 -13.59
C PRO A 925 6.15 15.28 -12.09
N LYS A 926 5.99 14.16 -11.37
CA LYS A 926 6.16 14.03 -9.92
C LYS A 926 7.62 14.20 -9.45
N CYS A 927 8.28 15.27 -9.88
CA CYS A 927 9.63 15.67 -9.52
C CYS A 927 9.65 17.15 -9.18
N GLU A 928 10.35 17.47 -8.10
CA GLU A 928 10.57 18.84 -7.67
C GLU A 928 11.58 19.49 -8.60
N ILE A 929 11.22 20.64 -9.14
CA ILE A 929 12.06 21.37 -10.11
C ILE A 929 12.86 22.47 -9.44
N TRP A 930 12.38 22.90 -8.26
CA TRP A 930 12.97 24.00 -7.52
C TRP A 930 14.20 23.52 -6.75
N PRO A 931 15.38 24.10 -7.05
CA PRO A 931 16.58 23.76 -6.32
C PRO A 931 16.47 24.24 -4.87
N ALA A 932 16.69 23.33 -3.92
CA ALA A 932 16.65 23.64 -2.48
C ALA A 932 17.92 24.36 -1.99
N LYS A 933 19.06 24.19 -2.66
CA LYS A 933 20.36 24.73 -2.23
C LYS A 933 20.81 25.84 -3.16
N GLU A 934 21.45 26.88 -2.61
CA GLU A 934 21.94 28.06 -3.35
C GLU A 934 22.81 27.69 -4.56
N ARG A 935 23.70 26.71 -4.42
CA ARG A 935 24.50 26.22 -5.54
C ARG A 935 23.68 25.55 -6.63
N ASP A 936 22.64 24.80 -6.24
CA ASP A 936 21.75 24.14 -7.20
C ASP A 936 20.86 25.18 -7.89
N VAL A 937 20.54 26.30 -7.23
CA VAL A 937 19.90 27.48 -7.85
C VAL A 937 20.76 28.00 -8.99
N ASN A 938 22.05 28.20 -8.76
CA ASN A 938 22.98 28.72 -9.77
C ASN A 938 23.21 27.77 -10.96
N LYS A 939 23.03 26.45 -10.76
CA LYS A 939 23.18 25.44 -11.83
C LYS A 939 21.88 25.14 -12.56
N SER A 940 20.74 25.35 -11.90
CA SER A 940 19.45 25.02 -12.44
C SER A 940 19.02 26.05 -13.47
N SER A 941 18.45 25.58 -14.59
CA SER A 941 17.83 26.46 -15.57
C SER A 941 16.42 26.90 -15.17
N TRP A 942 15.84 26.33 -14.10
CA TRP A 942 14.47 26.61 -13.68
C TRP A 942 14.27 28.00 -13.07
N PRO A 943 15.12 28.51 -12.15
CA PRO A 943 14.96 29.84 -11.59
C PRO A 943 14.98 30.96 -12.64
N PRO A 944 15.97 31.04 -13.57
CA PRO A 944 15.96 32.06 -14.61
C PRO A 944 14.75 31.97 -15.54
N LEU A 945 14.26 30.75 -15.80
CA LEU A 945 13.06 30.53 -16.59
C LEU A 945 11.81 31.05 -15.87
N ALA A 946 11.69 30.78 -14.57
CA ALA A 946 10.58 31.26 -13.75
C ALA A 946 10.57 32.79 -13.62
N GLU A 947 11.74 33.41 -13.46
CA GLU A 947 11.89 34.87 -13.40
C GLU A 947 11.49 35.51 -14.72
N LYS A 948 11.99 34.99 -15.85
CA LYS A 948 11.60 35.46 -17.19
C LYS A 948 10.09 35.33 -17.46
N LEU A 949 9.46 34.26 -17.01
CA LEU A 949 8.00 34.09 -17.13
C LEU A 949 7.26 35.05 -16.20
N SER A 950 7.76 35.28 -14.99
CA SER A 950 7.18 36.22 -14.03
C SER A 950 7.20 37.66 -14.54
N GLU A 951 8.25 38.08 -15.25
CA GLU A 951 8.32 39.38 -15.95
C GLU A 951 7.21 39.53 -16.99
N GLN A 952 6.74 38.42 -17.56
CA GLN A 952 5.63 38.37 -18.49
C GLN A 952 4.26 38.22 -17.81
N GLY A 953 4.21 38.19 -16.47
CA GLY A 953 2.99 37.95 -15.70
C GLY A 953 2.54 36.49 -15.66
N ILE A 954 3.42 35.54 -16.01
CA ILE A 954 3.13 34.10 -16.03
C ILE A 954 3.86 33.41 -14.87
N ILE A 955 3.11 32.67 -14.05
CA ILE A 955 3.64 31.95 -12.88
C ILE A 955 4.04 30.54 -13.29
N LEU A 956 5.31 30.17 -13.08
CA LEU A 956 5.77 28.80 -13.20
C LEU A 956 5.60 28.05 -11.86
N LYS A 957 4.88 26.94 -11.88
CA LYS A 957 4.65 26.03 -10.75
C LYS A 957 5.27 24.66 -11.02
N ASP A 958 5.71 24.00 -9.96
CA ASP A 958 6.02 22.56 -10.02
C ASP A 958 4.77 21.69 -9.79
N HIS A 959 4.95 20.37 -9.78
CA HIS A 959 3.85 19.41 -9.59
C HIS A 959 3.18 19.49 -8.21
N SER A 960 3.84 20.11 -7.23
CA SER A 960 3.28 20.34 -5.89
C SER A 960 2.52 21.67 -5.79
N GLY A 961 2.49 22.46 -6.87
CA GLY A 961 1.92 23.80 -6.89
C GLY A 961 2.83 24.86 -6.31
N CYS A 962 4.07 24.52 -5.93
CA CYS A 962 5.05 25.48 -5.43
C CYS A 962 5.57 26.34 -6.58
N THR A 963 5.76 27.63 -6.32
CA THR A 963 6.34 28.61 -7.26
C THR A 963 7.77 28.93 -6.88
N TRP A 964 8.59 29.31 -7.86
CA TRP A 964 9.85 29.98 -7.53
C TRP A 964 9.58 31.27 -6.78
N ARG A 965 10.21 31.42 -5.62
CA ARG A 965 10.29 32.70 -4.91
C ARG A 965 11.75 33.14 -4.98
N PRO A 966 12.06 34.26 -5.66
CA PRO A 966 13.40 34.83 -5.60
C PRO A 966 13.79 34.95 -4.13
N ARG A 967 14.90 34.31 -3.76
CA ARG A 967 15.41 34.46 -2.40
C ARG A 967 15.87 35.90 -2.28
N MET A 968 15.46 36.59 -1.21
CA MET A 968 15.93 37.95 -0.93
C MET A 968 17.46 37.95 -1.04
N GLN A 969 17.97 38.61 -2.08
CA GLN A 969 19.35 39.02 -2.10
C GLN A 969 19.44 40.06 -1.00
N LEU A 970 20.27 39.79 0.02
CA LEU A 970 20.60 40.80 1.03
C LEU A 970 21.12 42.03 0.27
N GLN A 971 20.31 43.09 0.24
CA GLN A 971 20.74 44.40 -0.22
C GLN A 971 21.79 44.97 0.72
#